data_AF-A0A7W4G0H7-F1
#
_entry.id   AF-A0A7W4G0H7-F1
#
_cell.length_a   1.000
_cell.length_b   1.000
_cell.length_c   1.000
_cell.angle_alpha   90.00
_cell.angle_beta   90.00
_cell.angle_gamma   90.00
#
_symmetry.space_group_name_H-M   'P 1'
#
loop_
_entity.id
_entity.type
_entity.pdbx_description
1 polymer ?
#
loop_
_entity_poly.entity_id
_entity_poly.type
_entity_poly.pdbx_seq_one_letter_code
_entity_poly.pdbx_strand_id
1 'polypeptide(L)'
;SLLVNYGAYRRSIAWDDVFTNSIAVSWPEDLLVDGEYVLDGDFSIIGYTELLDGQTLRIKSGSKLYLSANLVFKINLGAQIVVEEGAEIIIGDNARFDVYGYWNLAQGATVYAGSNSAIYLYGQLEALGSDTSMVRFISLTDNAEADYWQGIKVFAGSNISLNYTHVSHAKYAVWVYQNEGESIQASLLYSHFIYNKMGVYIEDRSASTDASVALRYSILENNIDYNVYTYSYSTYLNSVIDLRFNWWGSADIDLIADSIYDQNDHANGLLVNYTSIRQSIDVDDILYVFTEEIDTSVVVKKSVLISNTTTINGNVSLTLAANANMVLAEGAVLKVNGDLVIEEGATISIDASATLEVTGRIVFKSSDFNLPQGLVVRISAGAQLRAAIGTRINLYGEFYSEGTAENPAIIDLEESKNGFWYGIHAHSGSKLIFNYTRITQAEIGVYVAVGSDVSITHSWLIANKTAIKFVDDSATSDPLLLVNYNVFEGNIDFNIDAQQTIEGYFIGDIDARFNWWGSADVVTINRLIYDRKNNNALGLLVNFSQPWLDTTGSIVWATAFVGNIDSSVIIKGKLSVIGYSLLSSDFTVSATQQLIIESSASMYVTGGLSIAKLGKLVLRKGTYLGVAENATITMNANTDIEIGISSKIEIFGVLIARAQSTQPIVFVGAQPIHCESQDNSALIETIVEFKK
;
A
#
# COMPACT_ATOMS: atom_id res chain seq x y z
N SER A 1 -62.40 -51.77 -37.76
CA SER A 1 -62.13 -51.42 -39.17
C SER A 1 -61.26 -50.19 -39.19
N LEU A 2 -60.04 -50.38 -39.71
CA LEU A 2 -59.01 -49.42 -40.15
C LEU A 2 -58.50 -48.30 -39.20
N LEU A 3 -57.21 -48.45 -38.86
CA LEU A 3 -56.22 -47.38 -38.69
C LEU A 3 -56.27 -46.35 -39.83
N VAL A 4 -55.98 -45.08 -39.51
CA VAL A 4 -54.92 -44.32 -40.21
C VAL A 4 -54.18 -43.42 -39.21
N ASN A 5 -52.87 -43.63 -39.14
CA ASN A 5 -51.84 -42.78 -38.53
C ASN A 5 -51.21 -41.95 -39.65
N TYR A 6 -50.91 -40.67 -39.38
CA TYR A 6 -49.85 -39.77 -39.91
C TYR A 6 -50.29 -38.36 -39.49
N GLY A 7 -49.50 -37.48 -38.89
CA GLY A 7 -48.06 -37.33 -38.79
C GLY A 7 -47.80 -35.82 -38.60
N ALA A 8 -46.71 -35.47 -37.93
CA ALA A 8 -46.30 -34.11 -37.56
C ALA A 8 -46.49 -33.04 -38.66
N TYR A 9 -46.98 -31.86 -38.27
CA TYR A 9 -46.32 -30.53 -38.39
C TYR A 9 -47.32 -29.39 -38.07
N ARG A 10 -46.86 -28.46 -37.22
CA ARG A 10 -47.23 -27.03 -37.08
C ARG A 10 -48.69 -26.61 -37.36
N ARG A 11 -49.39 -26.22 -36.30
CA ARG A 11 -50.31 -25.07 -36.29
C ARG A 11 -50.00 -24.31 -34.99
N SER A 12 -49.33 -23.16 -35.03
CA SER A 12 -50.00 -21.84 -35.12
C SER A 12 -51.42 -21.90 -34.56
N ILE A 13 -51.50 -21.94 -33.23
CA ILE A 13 -52.72 -21.58 -32.54
C ILE A 13 -52.70 -20.04 -32.48
N ALA A 14 -53.41 -19.42 -33.42
CA ALA A 14 -53.81 -18.03 -33.30
C ALA A 14 -54.91 -17.99 -32.24
N TRP A 15 -54.63 -17.39 -31.09
CA TRP A 15 -55.64 -17.03 -30.09
C TRP A 15 -55.83 -15.52 -30.16
N ASP A 16 -56.55 -15.08 -31.20
CA ASP A 16 -57.34 -13.87 -31.12
C ASP A 16 -58.71 -14.30 -30.58
N ASP A 17 -59.06 -13.72 -29.44
CA ASP A 17 -60.31 -13.83 -28.69
C ASP A 17 -60.60 -15.14 -27.93
N VAL A 18 -61.03 -14.94 -26.68
CA VAL A 18 -61.63 -15.88 -25.72
C VAL A 18 -60.65 -16.54 -24.73
N PHE A 19 -60.18 -15.78 -23.73
CA PHE A 19 -60.58 -15.92 -22.32
C PHE A 19 -59.69 -15.09 -21.37
N THR A 20 -60.28 -14.14 -20.68
CA THR A 20 -59.75 -13.48 -19.46
C THR A 20 -59.85 -14.40 -18.22
N ASN A 21 -59.66 -15.72 -18.39
CA ASN A 21 -60.02 -16.69 -17.36
C ASN A 21 -58.78 -17.34 -16.74
N SER A 22 -58.61 -17.12 -15.44
CA SER A 22 -57.94 -18.06 -14.55
C SER A 22 -58.48 -19.47 -14.82
N ILE A 23 -57.66 -20.37 -15.37
CA ILE A 23 -58.07 -21.77 -15.53
C ILE A 23 -57.86 -22.44 -14.16
N ALA A 24 -58.96 -22.90 -13.55
CA ALA A 24 -58.90 -23.81 -12.42
C ALA A 24 -58.52 -25.19 -12.97
N VAL A 25 -57.27 -25.59 -12.77
CA VAL A 25 -56.74 -26.82 -13.33
C VAL A 25 -56.64 -27.87 -12.22
N SER A 26 -57.43 -28.93 -12.31
CA SER A 26 -57.00 -30.23 -11.78
C SER A 26 -56.09 -30.85 -12.83
N TRP A 27 -54.80 -31.03 -12.52
CA TRP A 27 -53.74 -31.51 -13.43
C TRP A 27 -54.24 -32.37 -14.61
N PRO A 28 -54.32 -31.85 -15.84
CA PRO A 28 -54.71 -32.62 -16.99
C PRO A 28 -53.43 -33.28 -17.51
N GLU A 29 -53.47 -34.60 -17.74
CA GLU A 29 -52.41 -35.30 -18.48
C GLU A 29 -52.11 -34.62 -19.84
N ASP A 30 -53.06 -33.83 -20.36
CA ASP A 30 -53.00 -33.11 -21.62
C ASP A 30 -51.97 -31.95 -21.68
N LEU A 31 -51.43 -31.48 -20.54
CA LEU A 31 -50.39 -30.42 -20.50
C LEU A 31 -48.96 -30.98 -20.38
N LEU A 32 -48.80 -32.28 -20.19
CA LEU A 32 -47.51 -32.94 -20.07
C LEU A 32 -46.96 -33.26 -21.46
N VAL A 33 -45.90 -32.56 -21.88
CA VAL A 33 -45.17 -32.88 -23.11
C VAL A 33 -43.75 -33.28 -22.73
N ASP A 34 -43.37 -34.52 -23.03
CA ASP A 34 -42.03 -35.07 -22.77
C ASP A 34 -41.54 -34.92 -21.31
N GLY A 35 -42.45 -35.01 -20.33
CA GLY A 35 -42.11 -34.86 -18.91
C GLY A 35 -42.21 -33.42 -18.39
N GLU A 36 -42.56 -32.44 -19.24
CA GLU A 36 -42.59 -31.03 -18.87
C GLU A 36 -44.00 -30.43 -19.01
N TYR A 37 -44.43 -29.73 -17.96
CA TYR A 37 -45.62 -28.87 -17.93
C TYR A 37 -45.16 -27.42 -18.13
N VAL A 38 -45.63 -26.75 -19.17
CA VAL A 38 -45.25 -25.35 -19.46
C VAL A 38 -46.46 -24.45 -19.25
N LEU A 39 -46.36 -23.55 -18.27
CA LEU A 39 -47.37 -22.54 -17.95
C LEU A 39 -47.00 -21.22 -18.62
N ASP A 40 -47.84 -20.79 -19.56
CA ASP A 40 -47.78 -19.51 -20.26
C ASP A 40 -49.12 -18.77 -20.06
N GLY A 41 -49.16 -17.86 -19.10
CA GLY A 41 -50.37 -17.19 -18.59
C GLY A 41 -50.66 -17.43 -17.10
N ASP A 42 -51.92 -17.23 -16.70
CA ASP A 42 -52.36 -17.30 -15.30
C ASP A 42 -53.05 -18.64 -14.99
N PHE A 43 -52.49 -19.40 -14.04
CA PHE A 43 -52.96 -20.74 -13.69
C PHE A 43 -53.26 -20.87 -12.20
N SER A 44 -54.35 -21.54 -11.85
CA SER A 44 -54.72 -21.77 -10.44
C SER A 44 -54.77 -23.25 -10.10
N ILE A 45 -54.08 -23.61 -9.03
CA ILE A 45 -54.12 -24.92 -8.39
C ILE A 45 -55.03 -24.82 -7.16
N ILE A 46 -56.12 -25.58 -7.20
CA ILE A 46 -57.21 -25.49 -6.20
C ILE A 46 -57.30 -26.71 -5.27
N GLY A 47 -56.45 -27.71 -5.47
CA GLY A 47 -56.46 -28.96 -4.71
C GLY A 47 -55.08 -29.61 -4.69
N TYR A 48 -54.89 -30.53 -3.73
CA TYR A 48 -53.61 -31.20 -3.47
C TYR A 48 -52.91 -31.59 -4.78
N THR A 49 -51.62 -31.29 -4.83
CA THR A 49 -50.83 -31.41 -6.05
C THR A 49 -49.45 -31.92 -5.72
N GLU A 50 -48.96 -32.86 -6.53
CA GLU A 50 -47.56 -33.28 -6.50
C GLU A 50 -46.97 -33.37 -7.91
N LEU A 51 -45.71 -32.95 -8.06
CA LEU A 51 -44.86 -33.27 -9.19
C LEU A 51 -44.11 -34.57 -8.90
N LEU A 52 -44.18 -35.52 -9.81
CA LEU A 52 -43.55 -36.84 -9.72
C LEU A 52 -42.14 -36.82 -10.32
N ASP A 53 -41.36 -37.87 -10.01
CA ASP A 53 -40.00 -38.05 -10.54
C ASP A 53 -39.96 -37.92 -12.07
N GLY A 54 -38.96 -37.20 -12.58
CA GLY A 54 -38.79 -36.88 -14.00
C GLY A 54 -39.71 -35.77 -14.52
N GLN A 55 -40.65 -35.26 -13.72
CA GLN A 55 -41.53 -34.17 -14.14
C GLN A 55 -40.89 -32.79 -13.91
N THR A 56 -41.13 -31.89 -14.86
CA THR A 56 -40.73 -30.48 -14.79
C THR A 56 -41.97 -29.60 -14.86
N LEU A 57 -42.11 -28.62 -13.95
CA LEU A 57 -43.06 -27.52 -14.10
C LEU A 57 -42.31 -26.25 -14.46
N ARG A 58 -42.55 -25.69 -15.64
CA ARG A 58 -41.96 -24.44 -16.09
C ARG A 58 -43.01 -23.33 -16.09
N ILE A 59 -42.72 -22.24 -15.39
CA ILE A 59 -43.54 -21.02 -15.40
C ILE A 59 -42.82 -20.00 -16.29
N LYS A 60 -43.45 -19.63 -17.41
CA LYS A 60 -42.88 -18.71 -18.40
C LYS A 60 -42.81 -17.29 -17.87
N SER A 61 -41.89 -16.51 -18.45
CA SER A 61 -41.78 -15.08 -18.16
C SER A 61 -43.14 -14.38 -18.27
N GLY A 62 -43.46 -13.53 -17.28
CA GLY A 62 -44.73 -12.82 -17.21
C GLY A 62 -45.96 -13.66 -16.83
N SER A 63 -45.79 -14.96 -16.57
CA SER A 63 -46.87 -15.87 -16.16
C SER A 63 -47.02 -15.93 -14.64
N LYS A 64 -48.21 -16.38 -14.18
CA LYS A 64 -48.53 -16.46 -12.75
C LYS A 64 -49.09 -17.82 -12.37
N LEU A 65 -48.57 -18.40 -11.29
CA LEU A 65 -49.11 -19.60 -10.68
C LEU A 65 -49.74 -19.29 -9.32
N TYR A 66 -51.04 -19.51 -9.19
CA TYR A 66 -51.79 -19.34 -7.95
C TYR A 66 -52.02 -20.67 -7.26
N LEU A 67 -51.64 -20.77 -5.99
CA LEU A 67 -51.93 -21.89 -5.11
C LEU A 67 -53.02 -21.48 -4.13
N SER A 68 -54.12 -22.23 -4.08
CA SER A 68 -55.23 -21.90 -3.20
C SER A 68 -54.87 -22.05 -1.72
N ALA A 69 -55.63 -21.35 -0.87
CA ALA A 69 -55.46 -21.45 0.58
C ALA A 69 -55.62 -22.89 1.08
N ASN A 70 -54.88 -23.24 2.14
CA ASN A 70 -54.85 -24.57 2.77
C ASN A 70 -54.35 -25.71 1.87
N LEU A 71 -53.73 -25.39 0.74
CA LEU A 71 -53.15 -26.37 -0.18
C LEU A 71 -51.80 -26.89 0.32
N VAL A 72 -51.48 -28.14 0.02
CA VAL A 72 -50.08 -28.61 -0.04
C VAL A 72 -49.70 -28.84 -1.50
N PHE A 73 -48.67 -28.14 -1.97
CA PHE A 73 -48.04 -28.35 -3.27
C PHE A 73 -46.68 -29.02 -3.03
N LYS A 74 -46.46 -30.20 -3.62
CA LYS A 74 -45.27 -31.01 -3.38
C LYS A 74 -44.46 -31.20 -4.65
N ILE A 75 -43.14 -31.03 -4.55
CA ILE A 75 -42.18 -31.38 -5.60
C ILE A 75 -41.43 -32.62 -5.11
N ASN A 76 -41.73 -33.80 -5.65
CA ASN A 76 -41.05 -35.02 -5.23
C ASN A 76 -39.57 -35.03 -5.65
N LEU A 77 -38.79 -35.91 -5.02
CA LEU A 77 -37.40 -36.17 -5.40
C LEU A 77 -37.34 -36.53 -6.90
N GLY A 78 -36.40 -35.93 -7.62
CA GLY A 78 -36.24 -36.13 -9.07
C GLY A 78 -37.20 -35.31 -9.94
N ALA A 79 -38.17 -34.61 -9.35
CA ALA A 79 -38.98 -33.59 -10.03
C ALA A 79 -38.31 -32.20 -9.93
N GLN A 80 -38.70 -31.29 -10.81
CA GLN A 80 -38.23 -29.91 -10.75
C GLN A 80 -39.29 -28.88 -11.10
N ILE A 81 -39.11 -27.66 -10.60
CA ILE A 81 -39.84 -26.47 -11.02
C ILE A 81 -38.84 -25.40 -11.48
N VAL A 82 -39.16 -24.73 -12.59
CA VAL A 82 -38.35 -23.66 -13.18
C VAL A 82 -39.23 -22.42 -13.35
N VAL A 83 -38.85 -21.33 -12.70
CA VAL A 83 -39.56 -20.06 -12.75
C VAL A 83 -38.72 -19.08 -13.57
N GLU A 84 -39.20 -18.72 -14.75
CA GLU A 84 -38.49 -17.80 -15.65
C GLU A 84 -38.56 -16.34 -15.17
N GLU A 85 -37.78 -15.49 -15.82
CA GLU A 85 -37.61 -14.08 -15.45
C GLU A 85 -38.94 -13.34 -15.33
N GLY A 86 -39.13 -12.66 -14.19
CA GLY A 86 -40.33 -11.87 -13.92
C GLY A 86 -41.63 -12.67 -13.73
N ALA A 87 -41.59 -14.00 -13.71
CA ALA A 87 -42.76 -14.83 -13.42
C ALA A 87 -43.11 -14.82 -11.92
N GLU A 88 -44.38 -15.09 -11.61
CA GLU A 88 -44.90 -15.02 -10.24
C GLU A 88 -45.48 -16.35 -9.74
N ILE A 89 -45.22 -16.66 -8.47
CA ILE A 89 -45.93 -17.70 -7.72
C ILE A 89 -46.67 -17.03 -6.57
N ILE A 90 -47.95 -17.32 -6.43
CA ILE A 90 -48.82 -16.81 -5.37
C ILE A 90 -49.24 -17.97 -4.49
N ILE A 91 -48.66 -18.06 -3.29
CA ILE A 91 -48.98 -19.07 -2.29
C ILE A 91 -50.11 -18.54 -1.41
N GLY A 92 -51.30 -19.15 -1.47
CA GLY A 92 -52.44 -18.72 -0.67
C GLY A 92 -52.29 -18.95 0.84
N ASP A 93 -53.20 -18.36 1.62
CA ASP A 93 -53.18 -18.45 3.09
C ASP A 93 -53.14 -19.90 3.60
N ASN A 94 -52.32 -20.17 4.61
CA ASN A 94 -52.10 -21.50 5.20
C ASN A 94 -51.65 -22.57 4.20
N ALA A 95 -51.29 -22.22 2.97
CA ALA A 95 -50.77 -23.17 2.01
C ALA A 95 -49.29 -23.49 2.30
N ARG A 96 -48.87 -24.67 1.85
CA ARG A 96 -47.52 -25.19 2.05
C ARG A 96 -46.90 -25.62 0.74
N PHE A 97 -45.66 -25.22 0.54
CA PHE A 97 -44.85 -25.56 -0.63
C PHE A 97 -43.70 -26.48 -0.21
N ASP A 98 -43.83 -27.78 -0.47
CA ASP A 98 -42.88 -28.82 -0.05
C ASP A 98 -41.94 -29.19 -1.21
N VAL A 99 -40.64 -28.98 -1.05
CA VAL A 99 -39.64 -29.16 -2.12
C VAL A 99 -38.66 -30.27 -1.75
N TYR A 100 -38.88 -31.48 -2.26
CA TYR A 100 -37.92 -32.59 -2.19
C TYR A 100 -37.04 -32.70 -3.44
N GLY A 101 -37.51 -32.17 -4.56
CA GLY A 101 -36.77 -32.09 -5.82
C GLY A 101 -35.94 -30.82 -5.96
N TYR A 102 -35.96 -30.22 -7.14
CA TYR A 102 -35.22 -28.99 -7.47
C TYR A 102 -36.16 -27.82 -7.79
N TRP A 103 -35.89 -26.64 -7.23
CA TRP A 103 -36.60 -25.40 -7.55
C TRP A 103 -35.60 -24.33 -8.01
N ASN A 104 -35.74 -23.89 -9.26
CA ASN A 104 -34.97 -22.79 -9.83
C ASN A 104 -35.85 -21.55 -10.05
N LEU A 105 -35.36 -20.38 -9.62
CA LEU A 105 -35.96 -19.08 -9.92
C LEU A 105 -34.95 -18.18 -10.61
N ALA A 106 -35.30 -17.66 -11.78
CA ALA A 106 -34.54 -16.65 -12.50
C ALA A 106 -34.78 -15.24 -11.92
N GLN A 107 -33.90 -14.30 -12.27
CA GLN A 107 -33.97 -12.90 -11.83
C GLN A 107 -35.36 -12.27 -12.01
N GLY A 108 -35.73 -11.39 -11.09
CA GLY A 108 -37.03 -10.71 -11.10
C GLY A 108 -38.25 -11.59 -10.79
N ALA A 109 -38.11 -12.92 -10.67
CA ALA A 109 -39.20 -13.78 -10.26
C ALA A 109 -39.66 -13.43 -8.84
N THR A 110 -40.98 -13.51 -8.60
CA THR A 110 -41.57 -13.16 -7.30
C THR A 110 -42.46 -14.27 -6.75
N VAL A 111 -42.22 -14.64 -5.50
CA VAL A 111 -43.06 -15.53 -4.70
C VAL A 111 -43.79 -14.69 -3.66
N TYR A 112 -45.11 -14.58 -3.82
CA TYR A 112 -45.99 -13.97 -2.85
C TYR A 112 -46.51 -15.03 -1.88
N ALA A 113 -46.33 -14.80 -0.58
CA ALA A 113 -46.72 -15.72 0.49
C ALA A 113 -47.92 -15.15 1.26
N GLY A 114 -49.04 -15.89 1.25
CA GLY A 114 -50.24 -15.61 2.02
C GLY A 114 -50.02 -15.82 3.52
N SER A 115 -51.00 -15.39 4.33
CA SER A 115 -50.89 -15.46 5.79
C SER A 115 -50.68 -16.89 6.26
N ASN A 116 -49.72 -17.09 7.16
CA ASN A 116 -49.36 -18.39 7.73
C ASN A 116 -48.96 -19.47 6.69
N SER A 117 -48.69 -19.09 5.44
CA SER A 117 -48.13 -20.00 4.44
C SER A 117 -46.66 -20.33 4.74
N ALA A 118 -46.16 -21.43 4.19
CA ALA A 118 -44.79 -21.88 4.46
C ALA A 118 -44.13 -22.55 3.25
N ILE A 119 -42.81 -22.38 3.12
CA ILE A 119 -41.98 -23.11 2.17
C ILE A 119 -41.10 -24.08 2.95
N TYR A 120 -41.22 -25.38 2.69
CA TYR A 120 -40.40 -26.42 3.31
C TYR A 120 -39.47 -27.05 2.27
N LEU A 121 -38.18 -26.86 2.48
CA LEU A 121 -37.11 -27.33 1.60
C LEU A 121 -36.45 -28.58 2.20
N TYR A 122 -36.58 -29.68 1.47
CA TYR A 122 -35.94 -30.98 1.71
C TYR A 122 -34.92 -31.35 0.61
N GLY A 123 -34.94 -30.65 -0.52
CA GLY A 123 -34.07 -30.87 -1.69
C GLY A 123 -33.23 -29.64 -2.00
N GLN A 124 -33.32 -29.13 -3.22
CA GLN A 124 -32.51 -27.99 -3.68
C GLN A 124 -33.38 -26.80 -4.13
N LEU A 125 -33.02 -25.59 -3.66
CA LEU A 125 -33.58 -24.32 -4.08
C LEU A 125 -32.47 -23.39 -4.55
N GLU A 126 -32.62 -22.81 -5.73
CA GLU A 126 -31.68 -21.86 -6.31
C GLU A 126 -32.42 -20.63 -6.85
N ALA A 127 -32.18 -19.48 -6.22
CA ALA A 127 -32.69 -18.18 -6.63
C ALA A 127 -31.53 -17.35 -7.21
N LEU A 128 -31.59 -17.08 -8.52
CA LEU A 128 -30.54 -16.43 -9.30
C LEU A 128 -30.94 -15.00 -9.67
N GLY A 129 -30.96 -14.11 -8.67
CA GLY A 129 -31.18 -12.68 -8.89
C GLY A 129 -29.96 -11.95 -9.43
N SER A 130 -30.13 -10.65 -9.67
CA SER A 130 -29.05 -9.70 -9.96
C SER A 130 -29.20 -8.41 -9.15
N ASP A 131 -28.16 -7.58 -9.16
CA ASP A 131 -28.14 -6.25 -8.51
C ASP A 131 -29.23 -5.29 -9.01
N THR A 132 -29.72 -5.53 -10.23
CA THR A 132 -30.76 -4.74 -10.91
C THR A 132 -32.12 -5.43 -10.91
N SER A 133 -32.19 -6.73 -10.63
CA SER A 133 -33.42 -7.53 -10.67
C SER A 133 -33.37 -8.69 -9.68
N MET A 134 -33.77 -8.42 -8.43
CA MET A 134 -33.77 -9.43 -7.37
C MET A 134 -34.90 -10.45 -7.51
N VAL A 135 -34.64 -11.68 -7.06
CA VAL A 135 -35.72 -12.64 -6.77
C VAL A 135 -36.39 -12.23 -5.45
N ARG A 136 -37.72 -12.30 -5.36
CA ARG A 136 -38.46 -11.78 -4.19
C ARG A 136 -39.30 -12.88 -3.54
N PHE A 137 -39.19 -13.04 -2.23
CA PHE A 137 -40.09 -13.83 -1.38
C PHE A 137 -40.74 -12.88 -0.38
N ILE A 138 -41.97 -12.47 -0.65
CA ILE A 138 -42.62 -11.37 0.07
C ILE A 138 -44.04 -11.72 0.46
N SER A 139 -44.60 -10.98 1.41
CA SER A 139 -46.01 -11.10 1.76
C SER A 139 -46.91 -10.85 0.56
N LEU A 140 -48.08 -11.50 0.55
CA LEU A 140 -49.12 -11.30 -0.45
C LEU A 140 -49.76 -9.89 -0.39
N THR A 141 -49.50 -9.13 0.68
CA THR A 141 -50.03 -7.79 0.89
C THR A 141 -48.92 -6.80 1.23
N ASP A 142 -49.04 -5.56 0.76
CA ASP A 142 -48.05 -4.50 0.97
C ASP A 142 -47.97 -3.98 2.41
N ASN A 143 -49.03 -4.16 3.21
CA ASN A 143 -49.10 -3.71 4.62
C ASN A 143 -48.95 -4.87 5.61
N ALA A 144 -48.21 -5.91 5.23
CA ALA A 144 -47.95 -7.01 6.15
C ALA A 144 -47.02 -6.56 7.28
N GLU A 145 -47.23 -7.11 8.46
CA GLU A 145 -46.27 -6.99 9.57
C GLU A 145 -45.29 -8.18 9.53
N ALA A 146 -44.24 -8.15 10.33
CA ALA A 146 -43.42 -9.34 10.57
C ALA A 146 -44.25 -10.52 11.12
N ASP A 147 -43.81 -11.77 10.91
CA ASP A 147 -44.57 -12.99 11.28
C ASP A 147 -45.86 -13.18 10.43
N TYR A 148 -45.98 -12.52 9.28
CA TYR A 148 -47.15 -12.69 8.40
C TYR A 148 -47.23 -14.08 7.79
N TRP A 149 -46.09 -14.62 7.34
CA TRP A 149 -45.94 -15.97 6.81
C TRP A 149 -44.76 -16.69 7.48
N GLN A 150 -44.69 -18.02 7.41
CA GLN A 150 -43.75 -18.79 8.23
C GLN A 150 -42.29 -18.71 7.77
N GLY A 151 -42.04 -18.39 6.49
CA GLY A 151 -40.71 -18.36 5.93
C GLY A 151 -40.29 -19.57 5.12
N ILE A 152 -38.98 -19.64 4.82
CA ILE A 152 -38.33 -20.77 4.16
C ILE A 152 -37.65 -21.62 5.22
N LYS A 153 -38.19 -22.81 5.49
CA LYS A 153 -37.58 -23.79 6.39
C LYS A 153 -36.76 -24.81 5.61
N VAL A 154 -35.49 -24.96 5.97
CA VAL A 154 -34.51 -25.82 5.30
C VAL A 154 -34.15 -26.98 6.23
N PHE A 155 -34.35 -28.22 5.77
CA PHE A 155 -34.10 -29.43 6.56
C PHE A 155 -32.73 -30.06 6.20
N ALA A 156 -32.19 -30.90 7.09
CA ALA A 156 -30.92 -31.62 6.88
C ALA A 156 -30.84 -32.30 5.49
N GLY A 157 -29.66 -32.22 4.87
CA GLY A 157 -29.38 -32.71 3.51
C GLY A 157 -29.80 -31.78 2.36
N SER A 158 -30.44 -30.65 2.66
CA SER A 158 -30.87 -29.69 1.63
C SER A 158 -29.77 -28.74 1.18
N ASN A 159 -29.91 -28.20 -0.02
CA ASN A 159 -29.08 -27.11 -0.55
C ASN A 159 -29.95 -25.89 -0.89
N ILE A 160 -29.62 -24.74 -0.30
CA ILE A 160 -30.27 -23.47 -0.61
C ILE A 160 -29.22 -22.45 -1.09
N SER A 161 -29.47 -21.86 -2.25
CA SER A 161 -28.72 -20.72 -2.75
C SER A 161 -29.67 -19.55 -3.01
N LEU A 162 -29.55 -18.51 -2.19
CA LEU A 162 -30.24 -17.23 -2.37
C LEU A 162 -29.18 -16.19 -2.72
N ASN A 163 -29.10 -15.83 -4.01
CA ASN A 163 -28.20 -14.80 -4.51
C ASN A 163 -29.02 -13.64 -5.06
N TYR A 164 -28.75 -12.40 -4.62
CA TYR A 164 -29.56 -11.22 -4.95
C TYR A 164 -31.06 -11.48 -4.73
N THR A 165 -31.40 -11.97 -3.54
CA THR A 165 -32.78 -12.30 -3.16
C THR A 165 -33.27 -11.33 -2.09
N HIS A 166 -34.55 -10.99 -2.13
CA HIS A 166 -35.20 -10.18 -1.10
C HIS A 166 -36.27 -11.02 -0.38
N VAL A 167 -36.14 -11.19 0.93
CA VAL A 167 -37.08 -11.92 1.78
C VAL A 167 -37.59 -11.01 2.89
N SER A 168 -38.91 -10.83 2.98
CA SER A 168 -39.51 -9.93 3.97
C SER A 168 -40.85 -10.40 4.56
N HIS A 169 -41.18 -9.83 5.72
CA HIS A 169 -42.43 -10.06 6.47
C HIS A 169 -42.66 -11.52 6.91
N ALA A 170 -41.62 -12.34 6.92
CA ALA A 170 -41.67 -13.71 7.42
C ALA A 170 -41.53 -13.76 8.94
N LYS A 171 -41.90 -14.90 9.53
CA LYS A 171 -41.52 -15.28 10.88
C LYS A 171 -40.01 -15.54 10.97
N TYR A 172 -39.52 -16.39 10.07
CA TYR A 172 -38.09 -16.65 9.88
C TYR A 172 -37.82 -16.47 8.39
N ALA A 173 -37.08 -15.45 7.96
CA ALA A 173 -36.84 -15.28 6.52
C ALA A 173 -36.22 -16.56 5.93
N VAL A 174 -35.20 -17.09 6.63
CA VAL A 174 -34.68 -18.44 6.44
C VAL A 174 -34.52 -19.13 7.79
N TRP A 175 -35.06 -20.34 7.92
CA TRP A 175 -34.86 -21.21 9.07
C TRP A 175 -34.04 -22.43 8.66
N VAL A 176 -32.75 -22.41 9.01
CA VAL A 176 -31.84 -23.54 8.86
C VAL A 176 -32.06 -24.49 10.04
N TYR A 177 -32.70 -25.62 9.78
CA TYR A 177 -33.03 -26.62 10.79
C TYR A 177 -32.15 -27.86 10.59
N GLN A 178 -30.94 -27.80 11.14
CA GLN A 178 -30.00 -28.91 11.10
C GLN A 178 -30.39 -29.94 12.16
N ASN A 179 -31.14 -30.95 11.76
CA ASN A 179 -31.35 -32.15 12.57
C ASN A 179 -30.34 -33.25 12.18
N GLU A 180 -30.49 -34.44 12.75
CA GLU A 180 -29.68 -35.61 12.37
C GLU A 180 -29.75 -35.86 10.86
N GLY A 181 -28.59 -36.12 10.23
CA GLY A 181 -28.49 -36.42 8.80
C GLY A 181 -27.31 -35.73 8.13
N GLU A 182 -27.43 -35.53 6.81
CA GLU A 182 -26.44 -34.81 6.00
C GLU A 182 -26.46 -33.30 6.29
N SER A 183 -25.32 -32.64 6.07
CA SER A 183 -25.14 -31.21 6.31
C SER A 183 -26.00 -30.38 5.36
N ILE A 184 -26.72 -29.38 5.88
CA ILE A 184 -27.33 -28.33 5.06
C ILE A 184 -26.24 -27.49 4.41
N GLN A 185 -26.37 -27.21 3.12
CA GLN A 185 -25.55 -26.21 2.42
C GLN A 185 -26.38 -24.97 2.15
N ALA A 186 -26.11 -23.86 2.87
CA ALA A 186 -26.82 -22.60 2.71
C ALA A 186 -25.87 -21.49 2.25
N SER A 187 -26.09 -20.99 1.03
CA SER A 187 -25.40 -19.85 0.44
C SER A 187 -26.36 -18.67 0.33
N LEU A 188 -26.22 -17.70 1.23
CA LEU A 188 -27.09 -16.54 1.38
C LEU A 188 -26.28 -15.28 1.09
N LEU A 189 -26.14 -14.94 -0.19
CA LEU A 189 -25.21 -13.92 -0.65
C LEU A 189 -25.94 -12.74 -1.29
N TYR A 190 -25.45 -11.53 -1.08
CA TYR A 190 -25.96 -10.30 -1.72
C TYR A 190 -27.48 -10.11 -1.56
N SER A 191 -28.06 -10.63 -0.48
CA SER A 191 -29.51 -10.75 -0.30
C SER A 191 -30.01 -9.83 0.81
N HIS A 192 -31.30 -9.52 0.80
CA HIS A 192 -31.96 -8.64 1.76
C HIS A 192 -32.93 -9.47 2.61
N PHE A 193 -32.68 -9.53 3.92
CA PHE A 193 -33.54 -10.18 4.91
C PHE A 193 -34.07 -9.09 5.85
N ILE A 194 -35.16 -8.44 5.46
CA ILE A 194 -35.66 -7.23 6.13
C ILE A 194 -37.13 -7.34 6.54
N TYR A 195 -37.52 -6.64 7.61
CA TYR A 195 -38.90 -6.62 8.12
C TYR A 195 -39.44 -8.01 8.49
N ASN A 196 -38.57 -8.96 8.83
CA ASN A 196 -38.98 -10.26 9.34
C ASN A 196 -39.03 -10.23 10.86
N LYS A 197 -39.64 -11.24 11.48
CA LYS A 197 -39.52 -11.40 12.94
C LYS A 197 -38.09 -11.80 13.29
N MET A 198 -37.54 -12.76 12.54
CA MET A 198 -36.11 -13.00 12.48
C MET A 198 -35.62 -13.09 11.05
N GLY A 199 -34.42 -12.55 10.78
CA GLY A 199 -33.77 -12.66 9.47
C GLY A 199 -33.39 -14.12 9.18
N VAL A 200 -32.30 -14.60 9.79
CA VAL A 200 -31.87 -16.00 9.65
C VAL A 200 -31.86 -16.70 11.00
N TYR A 201 -32.63 -17.79 11.11
CA TYR A 201 -32.67 -18.64 12.29
C TYR A 201 -31.91 -19.94 12.03
N ILE A 202 -30.82 -20.17 12.76
CA ILE A 202 -30.01 -21.38 12.67
C ILE A 202 -30.25 -22.21 13.93
N GLU A 203 -30.91 -23.35 13.76
CA GLU A 203 -31.19 -24.29 14.82
C GLU A 203 -30.47 -25.62 14.53
N ASP A 204 -29.46 -25.91 15.34
CA ASP A 204 -28.69 -27.14 15.27
C ASP A 204 -29.09 -28.11 16.40
N ARG A 205 -29.60 -29.27 16.00
CA ARG A 205 -29.96 -30.40 16.86
C ARG A 205 -29.15 -31.64 16.54
N SER A 206 -28.23 -31.56 15.59
CA SER A 206 -27.41 -32.67 15.13
C SER A 206 -26.26 -32.91 16.10
N ALA A 207 -26.04 -34.18 16.44
CA ALA A 207 -24.90 -34.59 17.25
C ALA A 207 -23.68 -34.97 16.42
N SER A 208 -23.76 -34.97 15.09
CA SER A 208 -22.74 -35.55 14.22
C SER A 208 -22.31 -34.68 13.04
N THR A 209 -23.08 -33.64 12.69
CA THR A 209 -22.87 -32.89 11.45
C THR A 209 -23.47 -31.49 11.56
N ASP A 210 -22.67 -30.48 11.29
CA ASP A 210 -23.07 -29.06 11.29
C ASP A 210 -23.75 -28.65 9.99
N ALA A 211 -24.58 -27.60 10.05
CA ALA A 211 -24.96 -26.85 8.86
C ALA A 211 -23.78 -26.00 8.35
N SER A 212 -23.56 -26.02 7.04
CA SER A 212 -22.65 -25.09 6.35
C SER A 212 -23.45 -23.87 5.91
N VAL A 213 -23.28 -22.75 6.62
CA VAL A 213 -23.98 -21.50 6.33
C VAL A 213 -22.99 -20.40 5.98
N ALA A 214 -23.09 -19.88 4.76
CA ALA A 214 -22.37 -18.70 4.30
C ALA A 214 -23.36 -17.55 4.10
N LEU A 215 -23.40 -16.61 5.05
CA LEU A 215 -24.23 -15.41 4.99
C LEU A 215 -23.32 -14.19 4.90
N ARG A 216 -23.12 -13.67 3.68
CA ARG A 216 -22.18 -12.57 3.44
C ARG A 216 -22.75 -11.57 2.45
N TYR A 217 -22.22 -10.35 2.50
CA TYR A 217 -22.58 -9.27 1.57
C TYR A 217 -24.08 -8.94 1.54
N SER A 218 -24.82 -9.35 2.57
CA SER A 218 -26.27 -9.23 2.66
C SER A 218 -26.67 -8.07 3.57
N ILE A 219 -27.94 -7.69 3.50
CA ILE A 219 -28.57 -6.67 4.33
C ILE A 219 -29.54 -7.37 5.29
N LEU A 220 -29.31 -7.21 6.59
CA LEU A 220 -30.18 -7.69 7.66
C LEU A 220 -30.52 -6.50 8.54
N GLU A 221 -31.69 -5.92 8.36
CA GLU A 221 -32.11 -4.75 9.13
C GLU A 221 -33.63 -4.73 9.33
N ASN A 222 -34.07 -3.97 10.33
CA ASN A 222 -35.48 -3.82 10.68
C ASN A 222 -36.18 -5.18 10.92
N ASN A 223 -35.45 -6.20 11.34
CA ASN A 223 -36.03 -7.42 11.88
C ASN A 223 -36.42 -7.20 13.34
N ILE A 224 -37.56 -7.76 13.78
CA ILE A 224 -38.13 -7.41 15.10
C ILE A 224 -37.32 -7.96 16.25
N ASP A 225 -37.04 -9.27 16.26
CA ASP A 225 -36.39 -9.94 17.39
C ASP A 225 -34.87 -9.96 17.18
N TYR A 226 -34.39 -10.54 16.08
CA TYR A 226 -32.97 -10.64 15.75
C TYR A 226 -32.74 -10.66 14.23
N ASN A 227 -31.60 -10.11 13.80
CA ASN A 227 -31.11 -10.26 12.44
C ASN A 227 -30.64 -11.70 12.19
N VAL A 228 -29.89 -12.26 13.14
CA VAL A 228 -29.50 -13.67 13.15
C VAL A 228 -29.75 -14.24 14.54
N TYR A 229 -30.37 -15.40 14.61
CA TYR A 229 -30.52 -16.14 15.86
C TYR A 229 -29.92 -17.52 15.69
N THR A 230 -29.08 -17.93 16.64
CA THR A 230 -28.45 -19.26 16.62
C THR A 230 -28.78 -20.05 17.87
N TYR A 231 -28.97 -21.35 17.72
CA TYR A 231 -29.19 -22.24 18.86
C TYR A 231 -28.75 -23.66 18.55
N SER A 232 -27.94 -24.22 19.45
CA SER A 232 -27.46 -25.59 19.44
C SER A 232 -28.02 -26.36 20.65
N TYR A 233 -28.49 -27.58 20.38
CA TYR A 233 -28.84 -28.57 21.40
C TYR A 233 -27.74 -29.62 21.59
N SER A 234 -26.64 -29.52 20.85
CA SER A 234 -25.55 -30.49 20.81
C SER A 234 -24.27 -29.88 21.38
N THR A 235 -23.51 -30.69 22.12
CA THR A 235 -22.23 -30.30 22.73
C THR A 235 -21.03 -30.63 21.84
N TYR A 236 -21.26 -31.10 20.61
CA TYR A 236 -20.25 -31.82 19.84
C TYR A 236 -19.55 -31.00 18.75
N LEU A 237 -19.99 -29.77 18.48
CA LEU A 237 -19.61 -29.10 17.24
C LEU A 237 -19.20 -27.63 17.42
N ASN A 238 -18.19 -27.24 16.62
CA ASN A 238 -17.35 -26.05 16.75
C ASN A 238 -17.31 -25.20 15.45
N SER A 239 -18.18 -25.46 14.46
CA SER A 239 -18.14 -24.66 13.23
C SER A 239 -18.56 -23.23 13.52
N VAL A 240 -17.73 -22.29 13.09
CA VAL A 240 -17.99 -20.87 13.22
C VAL A 240 -18.85 -20.46 12.03
N ILE A 241 -20.04 -19.94 12.30
CA ILE A 241 -20.91 -19.41 11.24
C ILE A 241 -20.31 -18.10 10.74
N ASP A 242 -20.07 -18.03 9.43
CA ASP A 242 -19.47 -16.86 8.82
C ASP A 242 -20.54 -15.82 8.47
N LEU A 243 -20.57 -14.74 9.25
CA LEU A 243 -21.49 -13.61 9.14
C LEU A 243 -20.78 -12.33 8.69
N ARG A 244 -19.59 -12.45 8.09
CA ARG A 244 -18.79 -11.30 7.67
C ARG A 244 -19.41 -10.59 6.46
N PHE A 245 -19.12 -9.31 6.36
CA PHE A 245 -19.43 -8.40 5.26
C PHE A 245 -20.93 -8.10 5.08
N ASN A 246 -21.74 -8.28 6.11
CA ASN A 246 -23.15 -7.91 6.10
C ASN A 246 -23.37 -6.48 6.63
N TRP A 247 -24.44 -5.83 6.18
CA TRP A 247 -25.00 -4.63 6.80
C TRP A 247 -26.10 -5.05 7.77
N TRP A 248 -26.09 -4.49 8.97
CA TRP A 248 -26.92 -4.93 10.09
C TRP A 248 -28.01 -3.91 10.48
N GLY A 249 -28.19 -2.86 9.69
CA GLY A 249 -29.01 -1.70 10.02
C GLY A 249 -28.30 -0.65 10.90
N SER A 250 -27.10 -0.97 11.38
CA SER A 250 -26.25 -0.08 12.17
C SER A 250 -24.77 -0.36 11.90
N ALA A 251 -23.93 0.65 12.14
CA ALA A 251 -22.48 0.56 12.19
C ALA A 251 -21.92 0.40 13.62
N ASP A 252 -22.79 0.60 14.62
CA ASP A 252 -22.48 0.49 16.05
C ASP A 252 -22.38 -0.99 16.43
N ILE A 253 -21.19 -1.42 16.88
CA ILE A 253 -20.89 -2.82 17.18
C ILE A 253 -21.78 -3.39 18.29
N ASP A 254 -22.18 -2.57 19.26
CA ASP A 254 -23.03 -3.02 20.38
C ASP A 254 -24.45 -3.26 19.87
N LEU A 255 -24.98 -2.37 19.02
CA LEU A 255 -26.28 -2.58 18.36
C LEU A 255 -26.28 -3.78 17.41
N ILE A 256 -25.14 -4.06 16.78
CA ILE A 256 -24.99 -5.23 15.91
C ILE A 256 -24.99 -6.50 16.76
N ALA A 257 -24.20 -6.54 17.83
CA ALA A 257 -24.16 -7.66 18.76
C ALA A 257 -25.54 -7.91 19.37
N ASP A 258 -26.25 -6.88 19.83
CA ASP A 258 -27.61 -6.99 20.36
C ASP A 258 -28.62 -7.56 19.33
N SER A 259 -28.34 -7.38 18.03
CA SER A 259 -29.17 -7.90 16.94
C SER A 259 -28.84 -9.35 16.53
N ILE A 260 -27.81 -9.95 17.11
CA ILE A 260 -27.33 -11.31 16.81
C ILE A 260 -27.37 -12.14 18.10
N TYR A 261 -28.23 -13.16 18.15
CA TYR A 261 -28.23 -14.10 19.28
C TYR A 261 -27.23 -15.24 19.04
N ASP A 262 -26.13 -15.23 19.78
CA ASP A 262 -25.00 -16.16 19.62
C ASP A 262 -24.51 -16.78 20.94
N GLN A 263 -23.32 -17.40 20.91
CA GLN A 263 -22.72 -18.03 22.09
C GLN A 263 -22.39 -17.04 23.22
N ASN A 264 -22.20 -15.76 22.91
CA ASN A 264 -21.96 -14.72 23.91
C ASN A 264 -23.21 -14.42 24.72
N ASP A 265 -24.40 -14.51 24.11
CA ASP A 265 -25.68 -14.35 24.80
C ASP A 265 -26.05 -15.56 25.66
N HIS A 266 -25.77 -16.77 25.16
CA HIS A 266 -26.09 -18.01 25.86
C HIS A 266 -25.14 -19.14 25.49
N ALA A 267 -24.84 -20.03 26.43
CA ALA A 267 -23.97 -21.20 26.22
C ALA A 267 -24.47 -22.19 25.14
N ASN A 268 -25.71 -22.04 24.69
CA ASN A 268 -26.32 -22.85 23.63
C ASN A 268 -26.36 -22.09 22.30
N GLY A 269 -25.90 -20.84 22.22
CA GLY A 269 -25.71 -20.17 20.93
C GLY A 269 -24.52 -20.76 20.19
N LEU A 270 -24.53 -20.64 18.86
CA LEU A 270 -23.41 -21.06 18.01
C LEU A 270 -22.32 -19.98 18.02
N LEU A 271 -21.07 -20.37 17.79
CA LEU A 271 -20.03 -19.39 17.50
C LEU A 271 -20.30 -18.77 16.13
N VAL A 272 -20.24 -17.45 16.09
CA VAL A 272 -20.39 -16.67 14.86
C VAL A 272 -19.19 -15.77 14.66
N ASN A 273 -18.88 -15.44 13.41
CA ASN A 273 -17.87 -14.44 13.07
C ASN A 273 -18.52 -13.29 12.30
N TYR A 274 -18.73 -12.16 12.97
CA TYR A 274 -19.19 -10.91 12.38
C TYR A 274 -18.12 -9.79 12.42
N THR A 275 -16.83 -10.13 12.60
CA THR A 275 -15.74 -9.14 12.79
C THR A 275 -15.54 -8.17 11.62
N SER A 276 -16.03 -8.49 10.41
CA SER A 276 -15.93 -7.64 9.21
C SER A 276 -17.29 -7.05 8.82
N ILE A 277 -17.84 -6.11 9.59
CA ILE A 277 -19.17 -5.50 9.33
C ILE A 277 -19.14 -4.44 8.22
N ARG A 278 -20.27 -4.25 7.52
CA ARG A 278 -20.48 -3.04 6.70
C ARG A 278 -20.83 -1.86 7.60
N GLN A 279 -20.34 -0.67 7.26
CA GLN A 279 -20.56 0.57 8.03
C GLN A 279 -21.68 1.46 7.44
N SER A 280 -22.23 1.07 6.29
CA SER A 280 -23.32 1.77 5.62
C SER A 280 -24.09 0.80 4.73
N ILE A 281 -25.35 1.16 4.46
CA ILE A 281 -26.27 0.39 3.60
C ILE A 281 -25.90 0.47 2.12
N ASP A 282 -25.15 1.51 1.71
CA ASP A 282 -24.73 1.63 0.32
C ASP A 282 -23.79 0.46 -0.04
N VAL A 283 -24.13 -0.25 -1.10
CA VAL A 283 -23.37 -1.41 -1.60
C VAL A 283 -21.94 -1.06 -2.01
N ASP A 284 -21.63 0.23 -2.19
CA ASP A 284 -20.31 0.77 -2.51
C ASP A 284 -19.48 1.19 -1.27
N ASP A 285 -20.05 1.09 -0.07
CA ASP A 285 -19.52 1.61 1.20
C ASP A 285 -18.85 0.52 2.08
N ILE A 286 -18.19 -0.46 1.46
CA ILE A 286 -17.57 -1.57 2.18
C ILE A 286 -16.36 -1.04 2.98
N LEU A 287 -16.43 -1.09 4.31
CA LEU A 287 -15.28 -1.14 5.19
C LEU A 287 -14.76 -2.58 5.16
N TYR A 288 -13.69 -2.84 4.41
CA TYR A 288 -13.03 -4.13 4.49
C TYR A 288 -12.31 -4.23 5.84
N VAL A 289 -12.48 -5.31 6.60
CA VAL A 289 -11.63 -5.59 7.77
C VAL A 289 -10.84 -6.84 7.45
N PHE A 290 -9.54 -6.70 7.21
CA PHE A 290 -8.65 -7.84 6.97
C PHE A 290 -7.88 -8.18 8.24
N THR A 291 -7.87 -9.47 8.59
CA THR A 291 -7.26 -9.99 9.80
C THR A 291 -6.18 -11.05 9.56
N GLU A 292 -5.99 -11.55 8.34
CA GLU A 292 -5.01 -12.63 8.07
C GLU A 292 -4.42 -12.53 6.65
N GLU A 293 -5.18 -12.89 5.61
CA GLU A 293 -4.67 -12.96 4.24
C GLU A 293 -5.67 -12.40 3.21
N ILE A 294 -5.12 -11.83 2.13
CA ILE A 294 -5.83 -11.35 0.95
C ILE A 294 -5.39 -12.22 -0.22
N ASP A 295 -6.20 -13.22 -0.53
CA ASP A 295 -5.96 -14.25 -1.56
C ASP A 295 -6.61 -13.95 -2.91
N THR A 296 -7.47 -12.94 -2.95
CA THR A 296 -8.19 -12.52 -4.16
C THR A 296 -8.03 -11.03 -4.32
N SER A 297 -7.97 -10.56 -5.57
CA SER A 297 -7.78 -9.14 -5.82
C SER A 297 -9.02 -8.36 -5.39
N VAL A 298 -8.82 -7.30 -4.61
CA VAL A 298 -9.89 -6.49 -4.02
C VAL A 298 -9.73 -5.04 -4.43
N VAL A 299 -10.84 -4.38 -4.75
CA VAL A 299 -10.92 -2.93 -4.95
C VAL A 299 -11.76 -2.32 -3.83
N VAL A 300 -11.09 -1.57 -2.95
CA VAL A 300 -11.68 -0.83 -1.84
C VAL A 300 -12.18 0.51 -2.37
N LYS A 301 -13.50 0.70 -2.44
CA LYS A 301 -14.09 1.94 -2.97
C LYS A 301 -14.12 3.09 -1.98
N LYS A 302 -14.14 2.81 -0.66
CA LYS A 302 -14.25 3.83 0.37
C LYS A 302 -13.35 3.63 1.57
N SER A 303 -13.40 2.50 2.26
CA SER A 303 -12.52 2.30 3.42
C SER A 303 -12.09 0.86 3.66
N VAL A 304 -10.93 0.67 4.27
CA VAL A 304 -10.44 -0.64 4.72
C VAL A 304 -9.71 -0.47 6.05
N LEU A 305 -9.99 -1.31 7.03
CA LEU A 305 -9.25 -1.46 8.27
C LEU A 305 -8.35 -2.70 8.19
N ILE A 306 -7.06 -2.52 8.45
CA ILE A 306 -6.12 -3.60 8.71
C ILE A 306 -5.89 -3.62 10.22
N SER A 307 -6.48 -4.60 10.91
CA SER A 307 -6.51 -4.60 12.37
C SER A 307 -5.33 -5.35 13.02
N ASN A 308 -4.56 -6.12 12.25
CA ASN A 308 -3.45 -6.93 12.74
C ASN A 308 -2.44 -7.22 11.60
N THR A 309 -1.69 -8.33 11.68
CA THR A 309 -0.86 -8.77 10.56
C THR A 309 -1.72 -9.30 9.42
N THR A 310 -1.73 -8.60 8.28
CA THR A 310 -2.43 -9.01 7.06
C THR A 310 -1.45 -9.15 5.90
N THR A 311 -1.59 -10.19 5.07
CA THR A 311 -0.74 -10.40 3.89
C THR A 311 -1.53 -10.28 2.59
N ILE A 312 -1.09 -9.40 1.68
CA ILE A 312 -1.47 -9.42 0.26
C ILE A 312 -0.62 -10.47 -0.42
N ASN A 313 -1.21 -11.60 -0.81
CA ASN A 313 -0.48 -12.71 -1.39
C ASN A 313 0.06 -12.41 -2.79
N GLY A 314 1.05 -13.21 -3.23
CA GLY A 314 1.67 -13.03 -4.53
C GLY A 314 0.65 -13.14 -5.68
N ASN A 315 0.77 -12.29 -6.70
CA ASN A 315 -0.17 -12.14 -7.82
C ASN A 315 -1.57 -11.62 -7.45
N VAL A 316 -1.78 -11.17 -6.21
CA VAL A 316 -3.01 -10.54 -5.75
C VAL A 316 -2.82 -9.03 -5.63
N SER A 317 -3.89 -8.25 -5.83
CA SER A 317 -3.86 -6.80 -5.64
C SER A 317 -4.87 -6.34 -4.59
N LEU A 318 -4.46 -5.41 -3.73
CA LEU A 318 -5.34 -4.56 -2.95
C LEU A 318 -5.32 -3.17 -3.58
N THR A 319 -6.44 -2.76 -4.17
CA THR A 319 -6.58 -1.44 -4.80
C THR A 319 -7.42 -0.54 -3.92
N LEU A 320 -6.88 0.57 -3.45
CA LEU A 320 -7.65 1.68 -2.91
C LEU A 320 -8.13 2.53 -4.09
N ALA A 321 -9.42 2.55 -4.35
CA ALA A 321 -10.01 3.39 -5.38
C ALA A 321 -9.91 4.87 -5.01
N ALA A 322 -10.25 5.76 -5.95
CA ALA A 322 -10.10 7.19 -5.73
C ALA A 322 -10.83 7.66 -4.46
N ASN A 323 -10.13 8.41 -3.61
CA ASN A 323 -10.61 8.89 -2.31
C ASN A 323 -10.92 7.81 -1.25
N ALA A 324 -10.54 6.55 -1.48
CA ALA A 324 -10.66 5.52 -0.46
C ALA A 324 -9.62 5.68 0.65
N ASN A 325 -9.95 5.29 1.88
CA ASN A 325 -9.07 5.36 3.03
C ASN A 325 -8.71 3.98 3.57
N MET A 326 -7.42 3.68 3.74
CA MET A 326 -6.97 2.57 4.54
C MET A 326 -6.64 3.05 5.95
N VAL A 327 -7.16 2.38 6.97
CA VAL A 327 -6.81 2.55 8.38
C VAL A 327 -5.95 1.36 8.79
N LEU A 328 -4.74 1.61 9.28
CA LEU A 328 -3.91 0.61 9.94
C LEU A 328 -4.06 0.78 11.45
N ALA A 329 -4.60 -0.23 12.12
CA ALA A 329 -4.75 -0.21 13.58
C ALA A 329 -3.38 -0.17 14.28
N GLU A 330 -3.36 0.21 15.55
CA GLU A 330 -2.13 0.22 16.35
C GLU A 330 -1.46 -1.18 16.35
N GLY A 331 -0.18 -1.21 15.97
CA GLY A 331 0.62 -2.43 15.86
C GLY A 331 0.33 -3.29 14.64
N ALA A 332 -0.56 -2.87 13.73
CA ALA A 332 -0.88 -3.63 12.52
C ALA A 332 0.34 -3.73 11.58
N VAL A 333 0.40 -4.85 10.85
CA VAL A 333 1.46 -5.11 9.85
C VAL A 333 0.80 -5.51 8.54
N LEU A 334 0.92 -4.68 7.51
CA LEU A 334 0.48 -5.03 6.16
C LEU A 334 1.69 -5.54 5.36
N LYS A 335 1.68 -6.82 5.00
CA LYS A 335 2.68 -7.45 4.14
C LYS A 335 2.21 -7.41 2.68
N VAL A 336 2.98 -6.77 1.82
CA VAL A 336 2.67 -6.58 0.40
C VAL A 336 3.57 -7.51 -0.42
N ASN A 337 3.14 -8.76 -0.63
CA ASN A 337 3.83 -9.70 -1.53
C ASN A 337 3.30 -9.60 -2.97
N GLY A 338 2.03 -9.21 -3.13
CA GLY A 338 1.42 -8.84 -4.40
C GLY A 338 1.53 -7.33 -4.68
N ASP A 339 0.42 -6.73 -5.08
CA ASP A 339 0.31 -5.31 -5.41
C ASP A 339 -0.55 -4.54 -4.39
N LEU A 340 -0.07 -3.40 -3.92
CA LEU A 340 -0.90 -2.36 -3.27
C LEU A 340 -1.03 -1.18 -4.22
N VAL A 341 -2.23 -0.94 -4.74
CA VAL A 341 -2.50 0.14 -5.70
C VAL A 341 -3.30 1.24 -5.00
N ILE A 342 -2.84 2.48 -5.13
CA ILE A 342 -3.39 3.65 -4.45
C ILE A 342 -3.79 4.66 -5.52
N GLU A 343 -5.09 4.70 -5.84
CA GLU A 343 -5.65 5.59 -6.84
C GLU A 343 -5.73 7.05 -6.33
N GLU A 344 -6.12 7.96 -7.21
CA GLU A 344 -6.12 9.41 -6.94
C GLU A 344 -6.91 9.80 -5.69
N GLY A 345 -6.29 10.53 -4.77
CA GLY A 345 -6.93 11.00 -3.54
C GLY A 345 -7.10 9.93 -2.45
N ALA A 346 -6.71 8.67 -2.70
CA ALA A 346 -6.75 7.65 -1.66
C ALA A 346 -5.71 7.93 -0.56
N THR A 347 -6.04 7.55 0.69
CA THR A 347 -5.21 7.84 1.87
C THR A 347 -4.88 6.58 2.67
N ILE A 348 -3.74 6.61 3.37
CA ILE A 348 -3.45 5.70 4.48
C ILE A 348 -3.41 6.52 5.77
N SER A 349 -4.21 6.10 6.73
CA SER A 349 -4.29 6.61 8.10
C SER A 349 -3.86 5.51 9.06
N ILE A 350 -3.32 5.90 10.22
CA ILE A 350 -2.91 4.98 11.26
C ILE A 350 -3.43 5.47 12.61
N ASP A 351 -3.65 4.56 13.56
CA ASP A 351 -4.08 4.94 14.91
C ASP A 351 -2.92 5.49 15.75
N ALA A 352 -1.79 4.77 15.81
CA ALA A 352 -0.62 5.19 16.58
C ALA A 352 0.70 4.67 16.01
N SER A 353 0.77 3.39 15.68
CA SER A 353 1.92 2.77 15.04
C SER A 353 1.48 1.66 14.10
N ALA A 354 2.15 1.51 12.95
CA ALA A 354 1.90 0.41 12.03
C ALA A 354 3.13 0.15 11.16
N THR A 355 3.18 -1.02 10.52
CA THR A 355 4.26 -1.38 9.59
C THR A 355 3.73 -1.80 8.23
N LEU A 356 4.36 -1.33 7.16
CA LEU A 356 4.17 -1.80 5.80
C LEU A 356 5.42 -2.54 5.34
N GLU A 357 5.33 -3.86 5.15
CA GLU A 357 6.45 -4.69 4.69
C GLU A 357 6.25 -5.07 3.22
N VAL A 358 7.13 -4.62 2.34
CA VAL A 358 6.95 -4.72 0.89
C VAL A 358 7.99 -5.67 0.31
N THR A 359 7.53 -6.75 -0.32
CA THR A 359 8.35 -7.66 -1.12
C THR A 359 7.90 -7.69 -2.60
N GLY A 360 6.63 -7.35 -2.85
CA GLY A 360 6.04 -7.16 -4.17
C GLY A 360 6.13 -5.70 -4.62
N ARG A 361 4.98 -5.05 -4.82
CA ARG A 361 4.92 -3.72 -5.43
C ARG A 361 3.86 -2.81 -4.80
N ILE A 362 4.19 -1.52 -4.67
CA ILE A 362 3.26 -0.43 -4.36
C ILE A 362 3.18 0.50 -5.58
N VAL A 363 1.96 0.94 -5.91
CA VAL A 363 1.70 1.88 -7.00
C VAL A 363 0.92 3.09 -6.47
N PHE A 364 1.50 4.28 -6.56
CA PHE A 364 0.88 5.56 -6.19
C PHE A 364 0.44 6.31 -7.44
N LYS A 365 -0.86 6.48 -7.63
CA LYS A 365 -1.46 7.28 -8.71
C LYS A 365 -2.02 8.62 -8.24
N SER A 366 -1.91 8.93 -6.94
CA SER A 366 -2.29 10.21 -6.36
C SER A 366 -1.29 11.32 -6.72
N SER A 367 -1.76 12.57 -6.83
CA SER A 367 -0.90 13.74 -7.06
C SER A 367 0.02 14.03 -5.87
N ASP A 368 -0.49 13.91 -4.65
CA ASP A 368 0.30 13.93 -3.42
C ASP A 368 -0.17 12.77 -2.53
N PHE A 369 0.77 12.08 -1.89
CA PHE A 369 0.47 10.97 -1.00
C PHE A 369 1.26 11.10 0.31
N ASN A 370 0.59 10.89 1.44
CA ASN A 370 1.19 11.05 2.76
C ASN A 370 1.43 9.68 3.41
N LEU A 371 2.66 9.47 3.87
CA LEU A 371 3.05 8.40 4.78
C LEU A 371 3.10 9.00 6.20
N PRO A 372 2.08 8.77 7.04
CA PRO A 372 1.89 9.49 8.29
C PRO A 372 2.97 9.17 9.34
N GLN A 373 3.07 10.03 10.35
CA GLN A 373 3.91 9.80 11.52
C GLN A 373 3.48 8.51 12.24
N GLY A 374 4.43 7.72 12.72
CA GLY A 374 4.19 6.42 13.37
C GLY A 374 4.10 5.23 12.41
N LEU A 375 4.05 5.47 11.09
CA LEU A 375 4.13 4.43 10.08
C LEU A 375 5.59 4.09 9.78
N VAL A 376 5.90 2.80 9.75
CA VAL A 376 7.20 2.26 9.31
C VAL A 376 7.03 1.55 7.97
N VAL A 377 7.66 2.06 6.91
CA VAL A 377 7.67 1.43 5.59
C VAL A 377 8.99 0.70 5.37
N ARG A 378 8.95 -0.57 4.97
CA ARG A 378 10.11 -1.41 4.67
C ARG A 378 10.01 -1.99 3.28
N ILE A 379 10.89 -1.60 2.38
CA ILE A 379 10.98 -2.15 1.02
C ILE A 379 12.19 -3.09 0.93
N SER A 380 11.92 -4.34 0.57
CA SER A 380 12.92 -5.41 0.47
C SER A 380 13.62 -5.43 -0.90
N ALA A 381 14.68 -6.22 -1.02
CA ALA A 381 15.37 -6.48 -2.28
C ALA A 381 14.43 -6.91 -3.42
N GLY A 382 14.49 -6.19 -4.54
CA GLY A 382 13.66 -6.42 -5.73
C GLY A 382 12.23 -5.88 -5.66
N ALA A 383 11.77 -5.43 -4.49
CA ALA A 383 10.46 -4.82 -4.35
C ALA A 383 10.41 -3.46 -5.06
N GLN A 384 9.20 -3.06 -5.45
CA GLN A 384 8.99 -1.89 -6.31
C GLN A 384 8.05 -0.88 -5.68
N LEU A 385 8.43 0.39 -5.72
CA LEU A 385 7.57 1.52 -5.51
C LEU A 385 7.47 2.28 -6.84
N ARG A 386 6.24 2.48 -7.30
CA ARG A 386 5.93 3.14 -8.57
C ARG A 386 5.06 4.35 -8.30
N ALA A 387 5.43 5.51 -8.84
CA ALA A 387 4.70 6.76 -8.67
C ALA A 387 4.27 7.32 -10.04
N ALA A 388 3.06 7.85 -10.16
CA ALA A 388 2.60 8.49 -11.38
C ALA A 388 3.30 9.86 -11.60
N ILE A 389 3.15 10.41 -12.81
CA ILE A 389 3.69 11.75 -13.13
C ILE A 389 3.07 12.77 -12.18
N GLY A 390 3.91 13.63 -11.61
CA GLY A 390 3.48 14.66 -10.66
C GLY A 390 3.16 14.14 -9.26
N THR A 391 3.34 12.85 -8.97
CA THR A 391 3.13 12.30 -7.63
C THR A 391 4.23 12.72 -6.66
N ARG A 392 3.90 13.36 -5.54
CA ARG A 392 4.80 13.53 -4.39
C ARG A 392 4.50 12.51 -3.30
N ILE A 393 5.52 11.96 -2.67
CA ILE A 393 5.38 11.09 -1.49
C ILE A 393 5.91 11.85 -0.27
N ASN A 394 5.02 12.36 0.57
CA ASN A 394 5.37 13.05 1.81
C ASN A 394 5.57 12.03 2.92
N LEU A 395 6.77 11.94 3.47
CA LEU A 395 7.12 11.08 4.58
C LEU A 395 7.13 11.88 5.88
N TYR A 396 6.35 11.42 6.86
CA TYR A 396 6.34 11.91 8.24
C TYR A 396 6.75 10.83 9.27
N GLY A 397 6.90 9.57 8.82
CA GLY A 397 7.28 8.41 9.62
C GLY A 397 8.70 7.90 9.30
N GLU A 398 8.86 6.58 9.28
CA GLU A 398 10.14 5.92 8.94
C GLU A 398 10.06 5.17 7.61
N PHE A 399 11.10 5.26 6.79
CA PHE A 399 11.18 4.57 5.51
C PHE A 399 12.55 3.91 5.33
N TYR A 400 12.54 2.58 5.34
CA TYR A 400 13.68 1.73 5.06
C TYR A 400 13.54 1.11 3.67
N SER A 401 14.60 1.18 2.86
CA SER A 401 14.71 0.48 1.59
C SER A 401 16.04 -0.28 1.59
N GLU A 402 15.96 -1.60 1.63
CA GLU A 402 17.08 -2.50 1.89
C GLU A 402 17.20 -3.53 0.76
N GLY A 403 17.82 -3.11 -0.34
CA GLY A 403 18.10 -3.98 -1.48
C GLY A 403 19.41 -4.75 -1.36
N THR A 404 19.80 -5.40 -2.46
CA THR A 404 21.17 -5.90 -2.66
C THR A 404 21.77 -5.37 -3.96
N ALA A 405 23.08 -5.57 -4.15
CA ALA A 405 23.76 -5.18 -5.39
C ALA A 405 23.15 -5.86 -6.63
N GLU A 406 22.74 -7.12 -6.50
CA GLU A 406 22.16 -7.93 -7.57
C GLU A 406 20.65 -7.69 -7.74
N ASN A 407 19.96 -7.31 -6.67
CA ASN A 407 18.52 -7.13 -6.66
C ASN A 407 18.14 -5.85 -5.88
N PRO A 408 18.39 -4.67 -6.45
CA PRO A 408 18.09 -3.41 -5.79
C PRO A 408 16.59 -3.24 -5.60
N ALA A 409 16.20 -2.56 -4.52
CA ALA A 409 14.84 -2.02 -4.39
C ALA A 409 14.66 -0.89 -5.41
N ILE A 410 13.50 -0.82 -6.07
CA ILE A 410 13.28 0.12 -7.19
C ILE A 410 12.21 1.13 -6.83
N ILE A 411 12.53 2.42 -6.90
CA ILE A 411 11.62 3.56 -6.71
C ILE A 411 11.66 4.38 -8.00
N ASP A 412 10.58 4.36 -8.78
CA ASP A 412 10.60 4.95 -10.12
C ASP A 412 9.21 5.42 -10.55
N LEU A 413 9.16 6.09 -11.71
CA LEU A 413 7.92 6.41 -12.39
C LEU A 413 7.15 5.13 -12.79
N GLU A 414 5.83 5.12 -12.63
CA GLU A 414 4.97 3.97 -12.94
C GLU A 414 4.98 3.60 -14.43
N GLU A 415 5.00 4.60 -15.30
CA GLU A 415 4.97 4.44 -16.74
C GLU A 415 6.18 5.11 -17.38
N SER A 416 6.73 4.52 -18.44
CA SER A 416 7.81 5.12 -19.24
C SER A 416 7.30 6.27 -20.14
N LYS A 417 6.72 7.29 -19.51
CA LYS A 417 6.24 8.52 -20.16
C LYS A 417 7.27 9.63 -20.01
N ASN A 418 7.21 10.63 -20.89
CA ASN A 418 7.95 11.87 -20.73
C ASN A 418 7.37 12.66 -19.55
N GLY A 419 8.08 12.74 -18.43
CA GLY A 419 7.66 13.46 -17.24
C GLY A 419 8.48 13.09 -16.02
N PHE A 420 8.16 13.71 -14.90
CA PHE A 420 8.77 13.44 -13.60
C PHE A 420 7.67 13.25 -12.55
N TRP A 421 7.87 12.31 -11.62
CA TRP A 421 7.18 12.34 -10.33
C TRP A 421 7.93 13.31 -9.40
N TYR A 422 7.33 13.80 -8.32
CA TYR A 422 7.92 14.87 -7.50
C TYR A 422 8.91 14.39 -6.44
N GLY A 423 9.08 13.08 -6.26
CA GLY A 423 10.03 12.54 -5.30
C GLY A 423 9.45 12.08 -3.97
N ILE A 424 10.35 11.63 -3.11
CA ILE A 424 10.09 11.36 -1.70
C ILE A 424 10.53 12.57 -0.89
N HIS A 425 9.62 13.14 -0.12
CA HIS A 425 9.83 14.35 0.68
C HIS A 425 9.79 13.96 2.15
N ALA A 426 10.97 13.79 2.75
CA ALA A 426 11.13 13.55 4.18
C ALA A 426 10.97 14.88 4.92
N HIS A 427 9.93 14.98 5.74
CA HIS A 427 9.64 16.15 6.57
C HIS A 427 10.40 16.07 7.91
N SER A 428 10.41 17.17 8.68
CA SER A 428 11.12 17.22 9.97
C SER A 428 10.69 16.09 10.90
N GLY A 429 11.64 15.42 11.56
CA GLY A 429 11.42 14.26 12.44
C GLY A 429 11.27 12.90 11.73
N SER A 430 11.27 12.86 10.39
CA SER A 430 11.26 11.61 9.63
C SER A 430 12.58 10.86 9.71
N LYS A 431 12.55 9.56 9.43
CA LYS A 431 13.76 8.74 9.24
C LYS A 431 13.75 8.05 7.88
N LEU A 432 14.84 8.17 7.12
CA LEU A 432 14.97 7.58 5.79
C LEU A 432 16.31 6.86 5.67
N ILE A 433 16.26 5.54 5.45
CA ILE A 433 17.47 4.71 5.27
C ILE A 433 17.34 3.92 3.98
N PHE A 434 18.11 4.33 2.97
CA PHE A 434 18.17 3.67 1.68
C PHE A 434 19.54 3.01 1.48
N ASN A 435 19.53 1.71 1.25
CA ASN A 435 20.70 0.91 0.93
C ASN A 435 20.38 0.05 -0.29
N TYR A 436 21.23 0.06 -1.32
CA TYR A 436 20.97 -0.65 -2.58
C TYR A 436 19.61 -0.32 -3.19
N THR A 437 19.27 0.97 -3.21
CA THR A 437 18.01 1.48 -3.75
C THR A 437 18.26 2.20 -5.06
N ARG A 438 17.41 2.00 -6.05
CA ARG A 438 17.45 2.71 -7.34
C ARG A 438 16.30 3.70 -7.42
N ILE A 439 16.63 4.99 -7.52
CA ILE A 439 15.69 6.11 -7.62
C ILE A 439 15.88 6.80 -8.96
N THR A 440 14.84 6.77 -9.80
CA THR A 440 14.92 7.34 -11.14
C THR A 440 13.71 8.18 -11.54
N GLN A 441 13.91 9.04 -12.55
CA GLN A 441 12.86 9.83 -13.20
C GLN A 441 12.03 10.72 -12.26
N ALA A 442 12.62 11.20 -11.17
CA ALA A 442 12.01 12.16 -10.26
C ALA A 442 12.43 13.60 -10.57
N GLU A 443 11.59 14.57 -10.24
CA GLU A 443 11.95 15.99 -10.25
C GLU A 443 12.96 16.27 -9.15
N ILE A 444 12.69 15.75 -7.95
CA ILE A 444 13.64 15.67 -6.85
C ILE A 444 13.62 14.22 -6.40
N GLY A 445 14.71 13.45 -6.47
CA GLY A 445 14.70 12.04 -6.04
C GLY A 445 14.35 11.90 -4.56
N VAL A 446 15.11 12.59 -3.71
CA VAL A 446 14.86 12.69 -2.27
C VAL A 446 14.96 14.15 -1.83
N TYR A 447 13.88 14.68 -1.29
CA TYR A 447 13.85 15.96 -0.59
C TYR A 447 13.98 15.69 0.91
N VAL A 448 14.87 16.41 1.57
CA VAL A 448 15.19 16.24 3.00
C VAL A 448 15.00 17.57 3.70
N ALA A 449 14.01 17.62 4.59
CA ALA A 449 13.82 18.73 5.51
C ALA A 449 14.87 18.69 6.65
N VAL A 450 15.25 19.87 7.14
CA VAL A 450 16.01 19.98 8.39
C VAL A 450 15.25 19.28 9.51
N GLY A 451 15.93 18.41 10.26
CA GLY A 451 15.31 17.62 11.33
C GLY A 451 15.24 16.11 11.06
N SER A 452 15.32 15.68 9.79
CA SER A 452 15.19 14.28 9.39
C SER A 452 16.51 13.49 9.52
N ASP A 453 16.46 12.24 9.96
CA ASP A 453 17.61 11.32 9.99
C ASP A 453 17.72 10.58 8.64
N VAL A 454 18.77 10.85 7.85
CA VAL A 454 18.88 10.37 6.47
C VAL A 454 20.20 9.69 6.18
N SER A 455 20.13 8.42 5.77
CA SER A 455 21.25 7.64 5.27
C SER A 455 20.91 7.06 3.89
N ILE A 456 21.69 7.43 2.87
CA ILE A 456 21.56 6.92 1.51
C ILE A 456 22.91 6.35 1.12
N THR A 457 22.99 5.03 0.97
CA THR A 457 24.24 4.33 0.68
C THR A 457 24.07 3.26 -0.39
N HIS A 458 25.14 2.93 -1.13
CA HIS A 458 25.15 1.89 -2.16
C HIS A 458 24.00 2.00 -3.19
N SER A 459 23.47 3.20 -3.40
CA SER A 459 22.22 3.44 -4.12
C SER A 459 22.48 4.15 -5.44
N TRP A 460 21.52 4.06 -6.37
CA TRP A 460 21.59 4.64 -7.71
C TRP A 460 20.56 5.74 -7.85
N LEU A 461 20.99 6.98 -7.98
CA LEU A 461 20.12 8.14 -8.21
C LEU A 461 20.36 8.65 -9.63
N ILE A 462 19.57 8.13 -10.57
CA ILE A 462 19.84 8.23 -12.01
C ILE A 462 18.70 8.95 -12.74
N ALA A 463 19.04 9.83 -13.68
CA ALA A 463 18.07 10.49 -14.57
C ALA A 463 16.94 11.24 -13.82
N ASN A 464 17.28 11.81 -12.67
CA ASN A 464 16.41 12.74 -11.95
C ASN A 464 16.71 14.17 -12.40
N LYS A 465 15.80 15.12 -12.21
CA LYS A 465 16.15 16.53 -12.43
C LYS A 465 17.11 16.99 -11.33
N THR A 466 16.75 16.79 -10.07
CA THR A 466 17.67 16.87 -8.91
C THR A 466 17.66 15.52 -8.19
N ALA A 467 18.81 14.93 -7.86
CA ALA A 467 18.82 13.64 -7.17
C ALA A 467 18.48 13.80 -5.68
N ILE A 468 19.17 14.68 -4.95
CA ILE A 468 18.88 14.95 -3.54
C ILE A 468 18.80 16.46 -3.32
N LYS A 469 17.78 16.92 -2.60
CA LYS A 469 17.64 18.31 -2.18
C LYS A 469 17.50 18.41 -0.66
N PHE A 470 18.31 19.25 -0.02
CA PHE A 470 18.19 19.59 1.39
C PHE A 470 17.62 21.00 1.53
N VAL A 471 16.57 21.16 2.33
CA VAL A 471 15.88 22.43 2.54
C VAL A 471 15.45 22.56 4.00
N ASP A 472 15.29 23.79 4.45
CA ASP A 472 14.81 24.12 5.79
C ASP A 472 13.28 24.04 5.92
N ASP A 473 12.80 23.47 7.04
CA ASP A 473 11.37 23.41 7.41
C ASP A 473 11.12 23.61 8.92
N SER A 474 12.14 23.48 9.79
CA SER A 474 12.09 23.97 11.18
C SER A 474 13.40 23.71 11.93
N ALA A 475 13.71 24.59 12.88
CA ALA A 475 14.89 24.51 13.74
C ALA A 475 14.65 23.55 14.92
N THR A 476 15.26 22.36 14.89
CA THR A 476 15.88 21.65 16.05
C THR A 476 16.15 20.17 15.74
N SER A 477 17.23 19.83 15.02
CA SER A 477 17.95 18.56 15.22
C SER A 477 19.32 18.62 14.55
N ASP A 478 20.24 17.75 14.98
CA ASP A 478 21.54 17.48 14.34
C ASP A 478 21.38 16.21 13.48
N PRO A 479 20.89 16.31 12.23
CA PRO A 479 20.67 15.14 11.41
C PRO A 479 22.00 14.49 11.03
N LEU A 480 22.09 13.18 11.22
CA LEU A 480 23.14 12.40 10.58
C LEU A 480 22.81 12.34 9.08
N LEU A 481 23.57 13.07 8.27
CA LEU A 481 23.41 13.10 6.82
C LEU A 481 24.53 12.31 6.15
N LEU A 482 24.27 11.03 5.90
CA LEU A 482 25.22 10.13 5.26
C LEU A 482 24.78 9.83 3.82
N VAL A 483 25.57 10.27 2.85
CA VAL A 483 25.27 10.07 1.42
C VAL A 483 26.50 9.50 0.72
N ASN A 484 26.92 8.27 1.01
CA ASN A 484 28.18 7.71 0.50
C ASN A 484 28.00 6.40 -0.29
N TYR A 485 29.00 6.01 -1.08
CA TYR A 485 28.97 4.79 -1.90
C TYR A 485 27.84 4.73 -2.95
N ASN A 486 27.28 5.88 -3.33
CA ASN A 486 26.19 5.98 -4.30
C ASN A 486 26.68 6.23 -5.72
N VAL A 487 25.77 6.05 -6.67
CA VAL A 487 25.97 6.33 -8.10
C VAL A 487 24.98 7.41 -8.51
N PHE A 488 25.49 8.57 -8.86
CA PHE A 488 24.74 9.65 -9.49
C PHE A 488 25.05 9.67 -11.00
N GLU A 489 24.03 9.59 -11.85
CA GLU A 489 24.26 9.59 -13.30
C GLU A 489 23.08 10.21 -14.06
N GLY A 490 23.38 10.99 -15.10
CA GLY A 490 22.34 11.54 -15.98
C GLY A 490 21.36 12.50 -15.30
N ASN A 491 21.66 12.99 -14.09
CA ASN A 491 20.83 14.00 -13.44
C ASN A 491 20.99 15.35 -14.15
N ILE A 492 19.90 16.13 -14.22
CA ILE A 492 19.83 17.30 -15.11
C ILE A 492 20.41 18.56 -14.46
N ASP A 493 19.88 18.92 -13.29
CA ASP A 493 20.22 20.17 -12.60
C ASP A 493 21.34 19.90 -11.58
N PHE A 494 21.08 19.04 -10.58
CA PHE A 494 22.02 18.77 -9.49
C PHE A 494 21.98 17.30 -9.04
N ASN A 495 23.14 16.78 -8.64
CA ASN A 495 23.24 15.55 -7.87
C ASN A 495 22.87 15.80 -6.40
N ILE A 496 23.38 16.90 -5.82
CA ILE A 496 23.00 17.35 -4.48
C ILE A 496 22.77 18.87 -4.52
N ASP A 497 21.59 19.29 -4.06
CA ASP A 497 21.19 20.69 -3.89
C ASP A 497 20.95 20.98 -2.41
N ALA A 498 21.94 21.56 -1.74
CA ALA A 498 21.98 21.78 -0.30
C ALA A 498 21.63 23.24 0.07
N GLN A 499 20.34 23.57 0.03
CA GLN A 499 19.80 24.92 0.24
C GLN A 499 19.27 25.11 1.68
N GLN A 500 20.16 25.18 2.68
CA GLN A 500 19.76 25.54 4.05
C GLN A 500 20.01 27.03 4.30
N THR A 501 19.00 27.83 4.65
CA THR A 501 19.10 29.31 4.71
C THR A 501 19.14 29.95 6.11
N ILE A 502 19.11 29.18 7.21
CA ILE A 502 19.14 29.78 8.56
C ILE A 502 20.58 30.13 8.97
N GLU A 503 20.85 31.42 9.17
CA GLU A 503 22.05 31.93 9.83
C GLU A 503 22.16 31.42 11.28
N GLY A 504 23.29 30.81 11.64
CA GLY A 504 23.67 30.56 13.03
C GLY A 504 23.44 29.15 13.58
N TYR A 505 22.83 28.24 12.81
CA TYR A 505 22.79 26.81 13.12
C TYR A 505 23.68 26.04 12.14
N PHE A 506 24.96 25.90 12.51
CA PHE A 506 25.91 25.08 11.76
C PHE A 506 25.62 23.60 12.04
N ILE A 507 24.93 22.96 11.11
CA ILE A 507 24.74 21.51 11.07
C ILE A 507 25.93 20.93 10.28
N GLY A 508 26.48 19.80 10.71
CA GLY A 508 27.70 19.20 10.14
C GLY A 508 27.68 19.05 8.60
N ASP A 509 28.88 18.96 8.01
CA ASP A 509 29.02 18.74 6.56
C ASP A 509 28.37 17.41 6.14
N ILE A 510 27.72 17.37 4.98
CA ILE A 510 27.15 16.13 4.42
C ILE A 510 28.32 15.21 4.02
N ASP A 511 28.43 14.02 4.61
CA ASP A 511 29.43 13.04 4.19
C ASP A 511 29.02 12.41 2.86
N ALA A 512 29.52 13.00 1.77
CA ALA A 512 29.27 12.59 0.40
C ALA A 512 30.49 11.95 -0.27
N ARG A 513 31.38 11.35 0.53
CA ARG A 513 32.58 10.66 0.01
C ARG A 513 32.20 9.34 -0.64
N PHE A 514 33.13 8.76 -1.40
CA PHE A 514 32.99 7.45 -2.04
C PHE A 514 31.81 7.32 -3.03
N ASN A 515 31.24 8.42 -3.50
CA ASN A 515 30.23 8.38 -4.56
C ASN A 515 30.87 8.38 -5.97
N TRP A 516 30.16 7.82 -6.94
CA TRP A 516 30.32 8.17 -8.36
C TRP A 516 29.40 9.35 -8.69
N TRP A 517 29.97 10.41 -9.24
CA TRP A 517 29.26 11.68 -9.49
C TRP A 517 28.79 11.86 -10.93
N GLY A 518 28.87 10.81 -11.76
CA GLY A 518 28.58 10.88 -13.20
C GLY A 518 29.76 11.43 -14.03
N SER A 519 30.82 11.88 -13.37
CA SER A 519 32.05 12.36 -13.99
C SER A 519 33.23 12.23 -13.02
N ALA A 520 34.42 12.00 -13.55
CA ALA A 520 35.68 12.10 -12.81
C ALA A 520 36.28 13.53 -12.83
N ASP A 521 35.72 14.43 -13.66
CA ASP A 521 36.15 15.82 -13.75
C ASP A 521 35.54 16.65 -12.60
N VAL A 522 36.40 17.15 -11.72
CA VAL A 522 36.05 17.95 -10.54
C VAL A 522 35.23 19.19 -10.91
N VAL A 523 35.47 19.82 -12.06
CA VAL A 523 34.70 21.00 -12.47
C VAL A 523 33.25 20.60 -12.76
N THR A 524 33.06 19.50 -13.48
CA THR A 524 31.74 18.91 -13.73
C THR A 524 31.05 18.50 -12.44
N ILE A 525 31.77 17.86 -11.50
CA ILE A 525 31.22 17.48 -10.18
C ILE A 525 30.74 18.71 -9.42
N ASN A 526 31.57 19.76 -9.31
CA ASN A 526 31.19 21.01 -8.63
C ASN A 526 29.99 21.70 -9.27
N ARG A 527 29.77 21.56 -10.59
CA ARG A 527 28.60 22.16 -11.27
C ARG A 527 27.30 21.45 -10.89
N LEU A 528 27.38 20.15 -10.56
CA LEU A 528 26.24 19.32 -10.17
C LEU A 528 26.00 19.34 -8.65
N ILE A 529 26.74 20.16 -7.91
CA ILE A 529 26.57 20.36 -6.47
C ILE A 529 26.25 21.83 -6.23
N TYR A 530 25.19 22.09 -5.47
CA TYR A 530 24.85 23.43 -5.03
C TYR A 530 24.88 23.48 -3.50
N ASP A 531 25.81 24.20 -2.90
CA ASP A 531 26.00 24.24 -1.44
C ASP A 531 26.56 25.59 -0.95
N ARG A 532 27.05 25.67 0.31
CA ARG A 532 27.63 26.91 0.89
C ARG A 532 28.79 27.50 0.10
N LYS A 533 29.44 26.74 -0.79
CA LYS A 533 30.47 27.26 -1.70
C LYS A 533 29.86 28.11 -2.82
N ASN A 534 28.69 27.72 -3.31
CA ASN A 534 27.97 28.44 -4.36
C ASN A 534 27.31 29.71 -3.79
N ASN A 535 26.76 29.63 -2.57
CA ASN A 535 26.15 30.74 -1.87
C ASN A 535 26.49 30.69 -0.38
N ASN A 536 27.28 31.65 0.09
CA ASN A 536 27.77 31.71 1.47
C ASN A 536 26.67 32.00 2.52
N ALA A 537 25.47 32.36 2.09
CA ALA A 537 24.30 32.44 2.96
C ALA A 537 23.69 31.06 3.28
N LEU A 538 24.22 29.98 2.71
CA LEU A 538 23.78 28.61 2.97
C LEU A 538 24.58 27.95 4.10
N GLY A 539 23.93 27.08 4.88
CA GLY A 539 24.52 26.40 6.04
C GLY A 539 25.33 25.12 5.73
N LEU A 540 24.91 24.33 4.74
CA LEU A 540 25.47 22.99 4.46
C LEU A 540 26.59 23.01 3.43
N LEU A 541 27.63 22.20 3.65
CA LEU A 541 28.65 21.86 2.64
C LEU A 541 28.55 20.39 2.27
N VAL A 542 28.64 20.10 0.98
CA VAL A 542 28.73 18.72 0.50
C VAL A 542 30.20 18.29 0.51
N ASN A 543 30.55 17.43 1.46
CA ASN A 543 31.91 16.88 1.52
C ASN A 543 32.06 15.71 0.53
N PHE A 544 32.42 16.04 -0.70
CA PHE A 544 32.83 15.07 -1.72
C PHE A 544 34.36 14.87 -1.79
N SER A 545 35.09 15.29 -0.74
CA SER A 545 36.55 15.16 -0.72
C SER A 545 36.99 13.70 -0.86
N GLN A 546 38.22 13.51 -1.33
CA GLN A 546 38.70 12.19 -1.69
C GLN A 546 38.51 11.13 -0.58
N PRO A 547 38.27 9.87 -0.96
CA PRO A 547 38.16 9.37 -2.34
C PRO A 547 36.75 9.48 -2.95
N TRP A 548 36.65 9.66 -4.27
CA TRP A 548 35.43 9.42 -5.07
C TRP A 548 35.67 8.31 -6.09
N LEU A 549 34.61 7.71 -6.64
CA LEU A 549 34.73 6.57 -7.57
C LEU A 549 34.90 7.05 -9.03
N ASP A 550 35.35 6.18 -9.95
CA ASP A 550 35.19 6.36 -11.40
C ASP A 550 34.00 5.53 -11.93
N THR A 551 33.77 5.56 -13.25
CA THR A 551 32.76 4.76 -13.96
C THR A 551 32.89 3.26 -13.72
N THR A 552 34.04 2.76 -13.24
CA THR A 552 34.27 1.33 -12.94
C THR A 552 34.11 1.01 -11.45
N GLY A 553 33.79 2.00 -10.62
CA GLY A 553 33.77 1.85 -9.17
C GLY A 553 35.16 1.84 -8.54
N SER A 554 36.21 2.17 -9.30
CA SER A 554 37.57 2.29 -8.77
C SER A 554 37.76 3.66 -8.12
N ILE A 555 38.56 3.73 -7.06
CA ILE A 555 38.85 5.00 -6.38
C ILE A 555 39.69 5.91 -7.29
N VAL A 556 39.19 7.12 -7.53
CA VAL A 556 39.89 8.21 -8.22
C VAL A 556 40.49 9.18 -7.22
N TRP A 557 41.79 9.45 -7.39
CA TRP A 557 42.53 10.46 -6.64
C TRP A 557 42.86 11.66 -7.56
N ALA A 558 41.99 12.69 -7.65
CA ALA A 558 42.31 13.95 -8.37
C ALA A 558 42.23 15.23 -7.50
N THR A 559 43.14 16.18 -7.76
CA THR A 559 43.71 17.18 -6.83
C THR A 559 42.94 18.50 -6.67
N ALA A 560 42.01 18.56 -5.72
CA ALA A 560 41.58 19.76 -5.00
C ALA A 560 41.28 19.36 -3.55
N PHE A 561 41.93 19.98 -2.56
CA PHE A 561 41.84 19.57 -1.15
C PHE A 561 41.07 20.61 -0.31
N VAL A 562 40.16 20.09 0.52
CA VAL A 562 39.50 20.79 1.64
C VAL A 562 39.56 19.81 2.82
N GLY A 563 40.14 20.21 3.97
CA GLY A 563 40.34 19.33 5.15
C GLY A 563 41.80 19.00 5.50
N ASN A 564 42.02 17.99 6.36
CA ASN A 564 43.34 17.57 6.86
C ASN A 564 44.02 16.51 5.98
N ILE A 565 45.37 16.48 5.99
CA ILE A 565 46.18 15.44 5.36
C ILE A 565 46.73 14.50 6.44
N ASP A 566 46.16 13.29 6.52
CA ASP A 566 46.58 12.25 7.49
C ASP A 566 47.56 11.22 6.90
N SER A 567 48.02 11.43 5.65
CA SER A 567 49.04 10.61 4.97
C SER A 567 49.85 11.45 3.98
N SER A 568 51.11 11.10 3.68
CA SER A 568 51.98 11.93 2.83
C SER A 568 51.44 12.09 1.40
N VAL A 569 51.42 13.31 0.87
CA VAL A 569 50.83 13.67 -0.44
C VAL A 569 51.89 14.22 -1.41
N ILE A 570 51.82 13.77 -2.67
CA ILE A 570 52.69 14.21 -3.78
C ILE A 570 51.85 14.92 -4.85
N ILE A 571 52.16 16.19 -5.12
CA ILE A 571 51.48 17.06 -6.09
C ILE A 571 52.31 17.10 -7.37
N LYS A 572 51.75 16.63 -8.49
CA LYS A 572 52.43 16.53 -9.80
C LYS A 572 52.00 17.57 -10.85
N GLY A 573 51.14 18.52 -10.48
CA GLY A 573 50.54 19.51 -11.40
C GLY A 573 50.09 20.79 -10.69
N LYS A 574 49.20 21.58 -11.30
CA LYS A 574 48.61 22.74 -10.63
C LYS A 574 47.56 22.29 -9.61
N LEU A 575 47.68 22.73 -8.35
CA LEU A 575 46.75 22.48 -7.25
C LEU A 575 46.31 23.81 -6.65
N SER A 576 45.00 23.96 -6.38
CA SER A 576 44.46 25.07 -5.59
C SER A 576 43.86 24.51 -4.29
N VAL A 577 44.20 25.12 -3.16
CA VAL A 577 43.63 24.81 -1.83
C VAL A 577 42.71 25.94 -1.42
N ILE A 578 41.45 25.60 -1.08
CA ILE A 578 40.35 26.55 -0.85
C ILE A 578 39.73 26.30 0.54
N GLY A 579 39.58 27.33 1.39
CA GLY A 579 38.75 27.29 2.62
C GLY A 579 39.06 28.31 3.73
N TYR A 580 38.02 28.73 4.50
CA TYR A 580 38.09 29.29 5.87
C TYR A 580 36.70 29.23 6.53
N SER A 581 36.57 28.71 7.76
CA SER A 581 35.58 29.09 8.82
C SER A 581 35.82 28.30 10.12
N LEU A 582 35.92 29.01 11.25
CA LEU A 582 36.07 28.55 12.66
C LEU A 582 35.21 27.29 12.96
N LEU A 583 35.64 26.20 13.61
CA LEU A 583 36.70 25.93 14.60
C LEU A 583 37.38 24.57 14.29
N SER A 584 38.72 24.57 14.42
CA SER A 584 39.64 23.42 14.58
C SER A 584 40.21 22.65 13.38
N SER A 585 40.45 23.24 12.21
CA SER A 585 41.75 23.02 11.53
C SER A 585 41.96 23.91 10.30
N ASP A 586 43.09 24.63 10.28
CA ASP A 586 43.79 25.00 9.05
C ASP A 586 44.13 23.72 8.26
N PHE A 587 44.34 23.80 6.94
CA PHE A 587 44.84 22.65 6.16
C PHE A 587 46.18 22.20 6.76
N THR A 588 46.18 21.09 7.50
CA THR A 588 47.31 20.69 8.33
C THR A 588 48.07 19.51 7.70
N VAL A 589 49.38 19.65 7.52
CA VAL A 589 50.29 18.52 7.29
C VAL A 589 50.60 17.90 8.64
N SER A 590 49.98 16.75 8.94
CA SER A 590 50.12 16.05 10.21
C SER A 590 51.58 15.64 10.51
N ALA A 591 51.90 15.46 11.79
CA ALA A 591 53.25 15.10 12.24
C ALA A 591 53.77 13.87 11.48
N THR A 592 55.04 13.88 11.07
CA THR A 592 55.73 12.83 10.30
C THR A 592 55.28 12.65 8.84
N GLN A 593 54.28 13.41 8.37
CA GLN A 593 53.83 13.40 6.98
C GLN A 593 54.55 14.46 6.14
N GLN A 594 54.57 14.23 4.82
CA GLN A 594 55.21 15.11 3.85
C GLN A 594 54.20 15.65 2.85
N LEU A 595 54.33 16.94 2.53
CA LEU A 595 53.70 17.58 1.38
C LEU A 595 54.79 17.86 0.34
N ILE A 596 54.74 17.16 -0.80
CA ILE A 596 55.73 17.29 -1.87
C ILE A 596 55.10 17.96 -3.09
N ILE A 597 55.64 19.11 -3.49
CA ILE A 597 55.31 19.80 -4.74
C ILE A 597 56.37 19.39 -5.78
N GLU A 598 56.00 18.61 -6.77
CA GLU A 598 56.92 18.07 -7.79
C GLU A 598 57.36 19.11 -8.83
N SER A 599 58.42 18.80 -9.56
CA SER A 599 59.06 19.81 -10.42
C SER A 599 58.09 20.47 -11.41
N SER A 600 58.13 21.79 -11.53
CA SER A 600 57.23 22.61 -12.39
C SER A 600 55.75 22.65 -11.97
N ALA A 601 55.39 22.07 -10.82
CA ALA A 601 54.04 22.16 -10.26
C ALA A 601 53.80 23.51 -9.56
N SER A 602 52.53 23.87 -9.39
CA SER A 602 52.12 25.10 -8.71
C SER A 602 51.05 24.80 -7.66
N MET A 603 51.19 25.36 -6.47
CA MET A 603 50.19 25.33 -5.40
C MET A 603 49.77 26.75 -5.08
N TYR A 604 48.47 27.00 -4.92
CA TYR A 604 47.95 28.29 -4.48
C TYR A 604 47.07 28.10 -3.24
N VAL A 605 47.41 28.80 -2.16
CA VAL A 605 46.74 28.77 -0.86
C VAL A 605 45.89 30.01 -0.70
N THR A 606 44.58 29.84 -0.60
CA THR A 606 43.63 30.94 -0.40
C THR A 606 43.07 31.02 1.02
N GLY A 607 43.52 30.12 1.91
CA GLY A 607 43.09 29.99 3.31
C GLY A 607 44.23 29.74 4.31
N GLY A 608 44.03 28.88 5.31
CA GLY A 608 45.07 28.48 6.28
C GLY A 608 45.85 27.22 5.85
N LEU A 609 47.20 27.24 5.84
CA LEU A 609 48.07 26.06 5.71
C LEU A 609 48.94 25.93 6.97
N SER A 610 48.78 24.86 7.74
CA SER A 610 49.60 24.56 8.92
C SER A 610 50.49 23.36 8.68
N ILE A 611 51.77 23.44 9.04
CA ILE A 611 52.67 22.29 9.08
C ILE A 611 52.83 21.92 10.56
N ALA A 612 52.28 20.78 10.96
CA ALA A 612 52.39 20.32 12.34
C ALA A 612 53.84 19.96 12.67
N LYS A 613 54.15 19.90 13.96
CA LYS A 613 55.47 19.49 14.47
C LYS A 613 55.90 18.15 13.85
N LEU A 614 57.12 18.07 13.31
CA LEU A 614 57.66 16.92 12.55
C LEU A 614 57.06 16.71 11.15
N GLY A 615 56.19 17.59 10.65
CA GLY A 615 55.75 17.60 9.26
C GLY A 615 56.81 18.18 8.32
N LYS A 616 56.73 17.82 7.03
CA LYS A 616 57.70 18.26 6.02
C LYS A 616 57.03 18.87 4.79
N LEU A 617 57.58 19.98 4.29
CA LEU A 617 57.21 20.59 3.02
C LEU A 617 58.38 20.53 2.04
N VAL A 618 58.18 19.96 0.85
CA VAL A 618 59.23 19.79 -0.17
C VAL A 618 58.79 20.46 -1.47
N LEU A 619 59.51 21.47 -1.91
CA LEU A 619 59.35 22.14 -3.20
C LEU A 619 60.45 21.62 -4.14
N ARG A 620 60.12 20.76 -5.11
CA ARG A 620 61.08 20.32 -6.15
C ARG A 620 61.34 21.42 -7.18
N LYS A 621 62.27 21.21 -8.11
CA LYS A 621 62.77 22.22 -9.06
C LYS A 621 61.65 22.96 -9.82
N GLY A 622 61.72 24.30 -9.86
CA GLY A 622 60.83 25.11 -10.70
C GLY A 622 59.39 25.20 -10.19
N THR A 623 59.15 24.95 -8.91
CA THR A 623 57.81 24.96 -8.32
C THR A 623 57.34 26.35 -7.91
N TYR A 624 56.03 26.52 -7.80
CA TYR A 624 55.41 27.74 -7.30
C TYR A 624 54.50 27.44 -6.10
N LEU A 625 54.64 28.19 -5.01
CA LEU A 625 53.69 28.20 -3.89
C LEU A 625 53.26 29.65 -3.65
N GLY A 626 52.01 29.98 -4.00
CA GLY A 626 51.42 31.29 -3.72
C GLY A 626 50.49 31.23 -2.51
N VAL A 627 50.51 32.25 -1.66
CA VAL A 627 49.61 32.42 -0.50
C VAL A 627 48.89 33.76 -0.65
N ALA A 628 47.57 33.75 -0.75
CA ALA A 628 46.74 34.94 -1.00
C ALA A 628 46.75 35.94 0.17
N GLU A 629 46.32 37.18 -0.06
CA GLU A 629 46.34 38.28 0.93
C GLU A 629 45.61 37.98 2.24
N ASN A 630 44.55 37.17 2.20
CA ASN A 630 43.74 36.80 3.38
C ASN A 630 44.09 35.41 3.95
N ALA A 631 45.18 34.80 3.48
CA ALA A 631 45.59 33.45 3.83
C ALA A 631 46.70 33.46 4.88
N THR A 632 46.76 32.42 5.73
CA THR A 632 47.83 32.25 6.73
C THR A 632 48.58 30.95 6.48
N ILE A 633 49.91 30.99 6.51
CA ILE A 633 50.74 29.80 6.57
C ILE A 633 51.42 29.71 7.95
N THR A 634 51.16 28.63 8.68
CA THR A 634 51.72 28.35 10.02
C THR A 634 52.75 27.22 9.94
N MET A 635 53.96 27.47 10.43
CA MET A 635 55.04 26.50 10.54
C MET A 635 55.35 26.30 12.03
N ASN A 636 55.18 25.08 12.55
CA ASN A 636 55.42 24.77 13.96
C ASN A 636 56.84 24.21 14.18
N ALA A 637 57.27 24.12 15.44
CA ALA A 637 58.63 23.65 15.79
C ALA A 637 58.96 22.27 15.20
N ASN A 638 60.22 22.03 14.81
CA ASN A 638 60.69 20.79 14.14
C ASN A 638 60.04 20.50 12.77
N THR A 639 59.69 21.52 11.99
CA THR A 639 59.30 21.32 10.57
C THR A 639 60.50 21.47 9.64
N ASP A 640 60.59 20.59 8.64
CA ASP A 640 61.59 20.64 7.58
C ASP A 640 60.99 21.21 6.29
N ILE A 641 61.66 22.21 5.71
CA ILE A 641 61.23 22.86 4.48
C ILE A 641 62.38 22.78 3.45
N GLU A 642 62.18 22.00 2.41
CA GLU A 642 63.14 21.85 1.31
C GLU A 642 62.70 22.68 0.10
N ILE A 643 63.57 23.56 -0.40
CA ILE A 643 63.29 24.44 -1.53
C ILE A 643 64.29 24.17 -2.65
N GLY A 644 63.79 23.54 -3.72
CA GLY A 644 64.51 23.20 -4.92
C GLY A 644 64.91 24.41 -5.77
N ILE A 645 65.81 24.19 -6.73
CA ILE A 645 66.31 25.25 -7.63
C ILE A 645 65.17 25.83 -8.47
N SER A 646 65.16 27.15 -8.67
CA SER A 646 64.13 27.88 -9.42
C SER A 646 62.70 27.79 -8.85
N SER A 647 62.55 27.28 -7.63
CA SER A 647 61.27 27.25 -6.92
C SER A 647 61.00 28.58 -6.25
N LYS A 648 59.73 28.96 -6.17
CA LYS A 648 59.30 30.27 -5.66
C LYS A 648 58.18 30.07 -4.65
N ILE A 649 58.33 30.70 -3.48
CA ILE A 649 57.26 30.90 -2.50
C ILE A 649 56.93 32.40 -2.53
N GLU A 650 55.67 32.73 -2.79
CA GLU A 650 55.14 34.10 -2.68
C GLU A 650 54.04 34.14 -1.64
N ILE A 651 54.22 35.01 -0.66
CA ILE A 651 53.25 35.19 0.42
C ILE A 651 52.74 36.62 0.34
N PHE A 652 51.48 36.75 -0.08
CA PHE A 652 50.71 38.00 -0.05
C PHE A 652 49.95 38.14 1.27
N GLY A 653 49.68 37.03 1.98
CA GLY A 653 49.05 36.99 3.30
C GLY A 653 50.03 36.90 4.47
N VAL A 654 49.69 36.13 5.51
CA VAL A 654 50.46 36.05 6.77
C VAL A 654 51.30 34.77 6.85
N LEU A 655 52.55 34.89 7.31
CA LEU A 655 53.42 33.78 7.70
C LEU A 655 53.63 33.77 9.22
N ILE A 656 53.27 32.66 9.88
CA ILE A 656 53.48 32.43 11.31
C ILE A 656 54.51 31.32 11.47
N ALA A 657 55.69 31.63 12.00
CA ALA A 657 56.75 30.64 12.26
C ALA A 657 57.00 30.52 13.77
N ARG A 658 56.62 29.37 14.35
CA ARG A 658 56.72 29.09 15.79
C ARG A 658 57.86 28.10 16.05
N ALA A 659 59.09 28.59 16.19
CA ALA A 659 60.25 27.77 16.53
C ALA A 659 60.48 27.70 18.05
N GLN A 660 61.17 26.66 18.51
CA GLN A 660 61.74 26.60 19.87
C GLN A 660 63.25 26.41 19.76
N SER A 661 64.04 26.92 20.71
CA SER A 661 65.51 26.85 20.65
C SER A 661 66.07 25.42 20.61
N THR A 662 65.30 24.43 21.08
CA THR A 662 65.63 23.00 21.04
C THR A 662 65.03 22.27 19.82
N GLN A 663 64.17 22.96 19.04
CA GLN A 663 63.37 22.41 17.95
C GLN A 663 63.17 23.46 16.83
N PRO A 664 64.23 23.78 16.08
CA PRO A 664 64.17 24.84 15.07
C PRO A 664 63.29 24.45 13.87
N ILE A 665 62.85 25.46 13.12
CA ILE A 665 62.33 25.27 11.75
C ILE A 665 63.54 25.29 10.81
N VAL A 666 63.71 24.25 10.00
CA VAL A 666 64.88 24.12 9.13
C VAL A 666 64.47 24.41 7.69
N PHE A 667 65.13 25.41 7.08
CA PHE A 667 65.03 25.69 5.65
C PHE A 667 66.28 25.18 4.94
N VAL A 668 66.09 24.33 3.93
CA VAL A 668 67.17 23.76 3.11
C VAL A 668 66.93 24.12 1.65
N GLY A 669 67.75 25.00 1.04
CA GLY A 669 67.52 25.40 -0.36
C GLY A 669 68.42 26.50 -0.91
N ALA A 670 68.41 26.64 -2.24
CA ALA A 670 69.35 27.47 -3.00
C ALA A 670 68.84 28.89 -3.36
N GLN A 671 67.66 29.33 -2.89
CA GLN A 671 67.03 30.60 -3.24
C GLN A 671 66.30 31.25 -2.04
N PRO A 672 66.18 32.59 -1.98
CA PRO A 672 65.49 33.30 -0.91
C PRO A 672 63.95 33.18 -1.00
N ILE A 673 63.27 33.18 0.15
CA ILE A 673 61.80 33.30 0.27
C ILE A 673 61.42 34.76 0.01
N HIS A 674 60.42 35.01 -0.84
CA HIS A 674 59.95 36.35 -1.15
C HIS A 674 58.59 36.63 -0.46
N CYS A 675 58.58 37.56 0.49
CA CYS A 675 57.36 38.03 1.16
C CYS A 675 57.10 39.48 0.74
N GLU A 676 55.94 39.76 0.14
CA GLU A 676 55.47 41.13 -0.13
C GLU A 676 54.31 41.41 0.83
N SER A 677 54.55 42.14 1.92
CA SER A 677 53.50 42.50 2.88
C SER A 677 53.05 43.94 2.70
N GLN A 678 51.75 44.20 2.48
CA GLN A 678 51.17 45.54 2.59
C GLN A 678 50.75 45.92 4.01
N ASP A 679 50.63 44.96 4.94
CA ASP A 679 50.36 45.22 6.36
C ASP A 679 51.32 44.42 7.27
N ASN A 680 51.98 45.14 8.18
CA ASN A 680 53.07 44.65 9.03
C ASN A 680 52.60 43.64 10.09
N SER A 681 52.97 42.35 9.95
CA SER A 681 53.49 41.53 11.07
C SER A 681 54.07 40.19 10.60
N ALA A 682 55.38 40.14 10.33
CA ALA A 682 56.10 38.86 10.41
C ALA A 682 56.46 38.61 11.88
N LEU A 683 55.65 37.82 12.59
CA LEU A 683 55.99 37.33 13.93
C LEU A 683 57.00 36.19 13.80
N ILE A 684 58.28 36.55 13.75
CA ILE A 684 59.40 35.60 13.79
C ILE A 684 59.86 35.48 15.25
N GLU A 685 59.29 34.54 15.99
CA GLU A 685 59.73 34.24 17.34
C GLU A 685 60.96 33.31 17.31
N THR A 686 62.14 33.92 17.22
CA THR A 686 63.49 33.36 17.53
C THR A 686 64.16 32.41 16.50
N ILE A 687 65.45 32.69 16.27
CA ILE A 687 66.54 32.01 15.51
C ILE A 687 66.11 30.96 14.46
N VAL A 688 66.16 31.38 13.19
CA VAL A 688 66.17 30.53 11.99
C VAL A 688 67.62 30.13 11.68
N GLU A 689 67.94 28.83 11.64
CA GLU A 689 69.25 28.34 11.20
C GLU A 689 69.23 28.13 9.68
N PHE A 690 69.80 29.07 8.91
CA PHE A 690 69.98 28.90 7.47
C PHE A 690 71.21 28.01 7.21
N LYS A 691 71.00 26.75 6.85
CA LYS A 691 72.07 25.90 6.31
C LYS A 691 72.15 26.10 4.80
N LYS A 692 73.25 26.70 4.35
CA LYS A 692 73.58 26.90 2.93
C LYS A 692 73.94 25.59 2.25
#